data_AF-A0A9P1BDZ5-F1
#
_entry.id   AF-A0A9P1BDZ5-F1
#
_cell.length_a   1.000
_cell.length_b   1.000
_cell.length_c   1.000
_cell.angle_alpha   90.00
_cell.angle_beta   90.00
_cell.angle_gamma   90.00
#
_symmetry.space_group_name_H-M   'P 1'
#
loop_
_entity.id
_entity.type
_entity.pdbx_description
1 polymer ?
#
loop_
_entity_poly.entity_id
_entity_poly.type
_entity_poly.pdbx_seq_one_letter_code
_entity_poly.pdbx_strand_id
1 'polypeptide(L)'
;MDKINGPYHKEALYVYVVIVLAHWAEHLAQTAQIYLLGWSIPESRGVAGLWYPWLVKSEALHYMYAFVMLVAFWILRKGFVGRSYTWWMVAFWIQFWHHIEHALLQAQAIFHHNLFGAPVPMSVAQLIIPRVELHLFYNTAVTIPMVIAMFYHMFPLPGEEAHQGCSCRVLNFIRTIITVAMMILLALCIAGWIWADTLPAEKMTGARWALGLCGAMAVGAADTSDIEVALALEPSPPVVGDSNVTLTITDAAGEPVSGAEVKIEGNMNHAGMKPSFADLGETQERRRSQTVKSAPQVPPPVFDALRVPLLGRFLKWRYSRTVLQVPVLLVSLVMIAHAFWGPQLAPKNLAALLTWVHFRGLVVLVLLLAGNLFCMACPFMLPRELARRWFTPRWEWPTALRNKWPAIVLFVMVLFIYELFDLWSDPWMTGIMIVGYFAAAIVVDSLFRRASFCKYVCPVGQFNFLGSTLSPLEVSVRDQAVCSSCTTKDCIRGTRAAAVETSASNQQLPVIQRGCELALFQPRKVGNLDCTFCLDCVYACPHDNIGIVSRLPAERLAVSGTRSGIGKIEKRFDFTVLAIVFTFGALLNAFAMISPVYALEQWIAEVTGLRVEWPILAGMFGVALVLEPALLLGVAAAISRLGSDEPLLSVVNRYARSLVPLGFGIWLAHYGFHFFTGFLTVIPVAQDAADRAFGMALLGEPLWQLGGIPEWIVYPMEIGFMSLGLLGSWLVAWSIADEDSPRRVWGSFMPWAVLHLLLYVSAMWIMTQPMDMRGTFLGG
;
A
#
# COMPACT_ATOMS: atom_id res chain seq x y z
N MET A 1 15.43 28.77 24.87
CA MET A 1 14.95 27.51 24.23
C MET A 1 13.68 27.72 23.39
N ASP A 2 13.07 28.89 23.47
CA ASP A 2 11.63 29.04 23.31
C ASP A 2 11.29 29.31 21.83
N LYS A 3 12.26 29.88 21.09
CA LYS A 3 12.27 29.92 19.62
C LYS A 3 12.27 28.51 18.97
N ILE A 4 12.90 27.50 19.62
CA ILE A 4 12.96 26.10 19.16
C ILE A 4 11.68 25.33 19.53
N ASN A 5 10.87 25.84 20.45
CA ASN A 5 9.58 25.26 20.86
C ASN A 5 8.39 26.14 20.43
N GLY A 6 8.61 27.00 19.44
CA GLY A 6 7.60 27.85 18.80
C GLY A 6 7.87 27.93 17.29
N PRO A 7 8.37 29.06 16.75
CA PRO A 7 8.49 29.28 15.31
C PRO A 7 9.37 28.29 14.56
N TYR A 8 10.40 27.72 15.19
CA TYR A 8 11.32 26.74 14.59
C TYR A 8 11.08 25.29 15.06
N HIS A 9 9.98 25.01 15.75
CA HIS A 9 9.74 23.70 16.34
C HIS A 9 9.55 22.61 15.28
N LYS A 10 8.86 22.95 14.20
CA LYS A 10 8.66 22.10 13.03
C LYS A 10 9.98 21.72 12.37
N GLU A 11 10.84 22.71 12.10
CA GLU A 11 12.15 22.53 11.48
C GLU A 11 13.07 21.68 12.36
N ALA A 12 13.01 21.87 13.68
CA ALA A 12 13.74 21.03 14.63
C ALA A 12 13.22 19.59 14.68
N LEU A 13 11.90 19.37 14.57
CA LEU A 13 11.29 18.04 14.44
C LEU A 13 11.64 17.36 13.10
N TYR A 14 11.77 18.11 12.00
CA TYR A 14 12.28 17.60 10.71
C TYR A 14 13.72 17.09 10.87
N VAL A 15 14.63 17.90 11.42
CA VAL A 15 16.03 17.50 11.65
C VAL A 15 16.09 16.27 12.56
N TYR A 16 15.30 16.26 13.63
CA TYR A 16 15.20 15.13 14.55
C TYR A 16 14.75 13.84 13.86
N VAL A 17 13.69 13.86 13.05
CA VAL A 17 13.22 12.65 12.35
C VAL A 17 14.13 12.23 11.20
N VAL A 18 14.90 13.13 10.58
CA VAL A 18 15.98 12.73 9.66
C VAL A 18 17.06 11.94 10.40
N ILE A 19 17.43 12.35 11.62
CA ILE A 19 18.36 11.62 12.49
C ILE A 19 17.81 10.23 12.84
N VAL A 20 16.52 10.15 13.23
CA VAL A 20 15.84 8.87 13.51
C VAL A 20 15.80 7.94 12.30
N LEU A 21 15.44 8.45 11.12
CA LEU A 21 15.36 7.66 9.89
C LEU A 21 16.73 7.16 9.41
N ALA A 22 17.79 7.96 9.58
CA ALA A 22 19.15 7.53 9.26
C ALA A 22 19.62 6.37 10.15
N HIS A 23 19.30 6.39 11.44
CA HIS A 23 19.62 5.32 12.38
C HIS A 23 18.78 4.05 12.15
N TRP A 24 17.50 4.21 11.81
CA TRP A 24 16.66 3.09 11.37
C TRP A 24 17.20 2.44 10.08
N ALA A 25 17.64 3.24 9.10
CA ALA A 25 18.29 2.72 7.90
C ALA A 25 19.59 1.97 8.22
N GLU A 26 20.40 2.47 9.15
CA GLU A 26 21.64 1.81 9.59
C GLU A 26 21.36 0.42 10.18
N HIS A 27 20.45 0.32 11.16
CA HIS A 27 20.15 -0.96 11.80
C HIS A 27 19.36 -1.91 10.90
N LEU A 28 18.42 -1.43 10.07
CA LEU A 28 17.75 -2.28 9.09
C LEU A 28 18.73 -2.83 8.05
N ALA A 29 19.75 -2.05 7.65
CA ALA A 29 20.82 -2.54 6.79
C ALA A 29 21.72 -3.56 7.51
N GLN A 30 22.04 -3.37 8.80
CA GLN A 30 22.75 -4.39 9.59
C GLN A 30 21.95 -5.70 9.68
N THR A 31 20.64 -5.62 9.97
CA THR A 31 19.72 -6.78 9.96
C THR A 31 19.68 -7.43 8.58
N ALA A 32 19.56 -6.66 7.50
CA ALA A 32 19.60 -7.20 6.14
C ALA A 32 20.94 -7.87 5.80
N GLN A 33 22.06 -7.29 6.22
CA GLN A 33 23.39 -7.87 5.99
C GLN A 33 23.56 -9.22 6.71
N ILE A 34 23.15 -9.31 7.98
CA ILE A 34 23.25 -10.54 8.78
C ILE A 34 22.30 -11.62 8.25
N TYR A 35 21.00 -11.33 8.14
CA TYR A 35 19.98 -12.36 7.93
C TYR A 35 19.54 -12.54 6.46
N LEU A 36 19.87 -11.61 5.55
CA LEU A 36 19.55 -11.72 4.11
C LEU A 36 20.79 -11.87 3.22
N LEU A 37 21.89 -11.17 3.52
CA LEU A 37 23.15 -11.30 2.78
C LEU A 37 24.11 -12.34 3.39
N GLY A 38 23.80 -12.87 4.57
CA GLY A 38 24.60 -13.89 5.26
C GLY A 38 25.97 -13.40 5.74
N TRP A 39 26.19 -12.09 5.82
CA TRP A 39 27.45 -11.50 6.28
C TRP A 39 27.67 -11.78 7.76
N SER A 40 28.92 -11.96 8.18
CA SER A 40 29.21 -12.08 9.61
C SER A 40 28.88 -10.77 10.34
N ILE A 41 28.61 -10.85 11.64
CA ILE A 41 28.29 -9.68 12.47
C ILE A 41 29.41 -8.59 12.40
N PRO A 42 30.72 -8.92 12.33
CA PRO A 42 31.80 -7.94 12.09
C PRO A 42 31.86 -7.30 10.69
N GLU A 43 31.23 -7.88 9.68
CA GLU A 43 31.12 -7.36 8.31
C GLU A 43 29.84 -6.54 8.11
N SER A 44 28.80 -6.88 8.86
CA SER A 44 27.47 -6.25 8.85
C SER A 44 27.49 -4.87 9.50
N ARG A 45 27.97 -3.88 8.74
CA ARG A 45 28.25 -2.51 9.20
C ARG A 45 27.21 -1.46 8.77
N GLY A 46 26.00 -1.86 8.38
CA GLY A 46 24.92 -0.93 8.02
C GLY A 46 25.17 -0.20 6.70
N VAL A 47 24.55 0.98 6.54
CA VAL A 47 24.67 1.83 5.35
C VAL A 47 25.93 2.71 5.44
N ALA A 48 26.09 3.41 6.56
CA ALA A 48 27.18 4.35 6.80
C ALA A 48 28.46 3.63 7.20
N GLY A 49 28.40 2.61 8.06
CA GLY A 49 29.57 1.82 8.44
C GLY A 49 30.14 0.93 7.32
N LEU A 50 29.42 0.73 6.22
CA LEU A 50 30.01 0.16 4.99
C LEU A 50 31.03 1.11 4.36
N TRP A 51 30.71 2.40 4.30
CA TRP A 51 31.56 3.46 3.75
C TRP A 51 32.60 3.97 4.76
N TYR A 52 32.28 3.87 6.06
CA TYR A 52 33.12 4.31 7.17
C TYR A 52 33.22 3.21 8.26
N PRO A 53 33.98 2.12 8.06
CA PRO A 53 34.03 0.98 8.99
C PRO A 53 34.43 1.31 10.43
N TRP A 54 35.10 2.43 10.66
CA TRP A 54 35.45 2.92 12.01
C TRP A 54 34.24 3.44 12.80
N LEU A 55 33.17 3.90 12.12
CA LEU A 55 31.95 4.45 12.74
C LEU A 55 31.27 3.38 13.61
N VAL A 56 30.91 2.25 12.99
CA VAL A 56 30.18 1.15 13.65
C VAL A 56 31.07 0.32 14.57
N LYS A 57 32.39 0.31 14.35
CA LYS A 57 33.37 -0.32 15.25
C LYS A 57 33.53 0.38 16.62
N SER A 58 32.81 1.48 16.88
CA SER A 58 32.91 2.32 18.08
C SER A 58 31.60 2.36 18.90
N GLU A 59 31.69 2.04 20.20
CA GLU A 59 30.59 2.25 21.16
C GLU A 59 30.25 3.75 21.30
N ALA A 60 31.23 4.64 21.11
CA ALA A 60 31.05 6.08 21.26
C ALA A 60 30.10 6.66 20.21
N LEU A 61 29.96 6.04 19.04
CA LEU A 61 28.95 6.44 18.05
C LEU A 61 27.54 6.12 18.56
N HIS A 62 27.32 4.91 19.05
CA HIS A 62 26.03 4.44 19.56
C HIS A 62 25.63 5.23 20.81
N TYR A 63 26.57 5.44 21.74
CA TYR A 63 26.40 6.30 22.91
C TYR A 63 26.10 7.76 22.54
N MET A 64 26.85 8.36 21.61
CA MET A 64 26.60 9.72 21.11
C MET A 64 25.22 9.83 20.45
N TYR A 65 24.83 8.84 19.66
CA TYR A 65 23.50 8.82 19.04
C TYR A 65 22.39 8.74 20.09
N ALA A 66 22.51 7.82 21.05
CA ALA A 66 21.54 7.68 22.14
C ALA A 66 21.45 8.96 23.00
N PHE A 67 22.57 9.66 23.21
CA PHE A 67 22.64 10.95 23.89
C PHE A 67 22.01 12.08 23.07
N VAL A 68 22.27 12.18 21.76
CA VAL A 68 21.66 13.16 20.85
C VAL A 68 20.14 12.98 20.81
N MET A 69 19.66 11.73 20.75
CA MET A 69 18.24 11.39 20.86
C MET A 69 17.63 11.89 22.17
N LEU A 70 18.28 11.59 23.30
CA LEU A 70 17.83 11.99 24.64
C LEU A 70 17.78 13.52 24.80
N VAL A 71 18.82 14.22 24.33
CA VAL A 71 18.92 15.68 24.32
C VAL A 71 17.84 16.30 23.42
N ALA A 72 17.58 15.72 22.25
CA ALA A 72 16.53 16.18 21.35
C ALA A 72 15.13 16.01 21.96
N PHE A 73 14.81 14.82 22.51
CA PHE A 73 13.57 14.61 23.28
C PHE A 73 13.42 15.68 24.39
N TRP A 74 14.46 15.91 25.19
CA TRP A 74 14.43 16.87 26.29
C TRP A 74 14.25 18.32 25.82
N ILE A 75 14.96 18.75 24.77
CA ILE A 75 14.89 20.13 24.23
C ILE A 75 13.52 20.40 23.58
N LEU A 76 12.97 19.43 22.87
CA LEU A 76 11.72 19.55 22.11
C LEU A 76 10.46 19.34 22.96
N ARG A 77 10.56 18.75 24.16
CA ARG A 77 9.40 18.47 25.01
C ARG A 77 8.49 19.67 25.29
N LYS A 78 9.01 20.90 25.23
CA LYS A 78 8.26 22.13 25.51
C LYS A 78 7.29 22.54 24.39
N GLY A 79 7.42 22.00 23.18
CA GLY A 79 6.43 22.18 22.11
C GLY A 79 5.25 21.22 22.20
N PHE A 80 5.40 20.11 22.94
CA PHE A 80 4.36 19.12 23.19
C PHE A 80 3.52 19.53 24.41
N VAL A 81 2.20 19.34 24.32
CA VAL A 81 1.23 19.63 25.40
C VAL A 81 0.19 18.52 25.50
N GLY A 82 -0.57 18.46 26.60
CA GLY A 82 -1.62 17.46 26.78
C GLY A 82 -1.12 16.02 26.59
N ARG A 83 -1.90 15.18 25.90
CA ARG A 83 -1.53 13.79 25.59
C ARG A 83 -0.26 13.69 24.75
N SER A 84 0.00 14.66 23.88
CA SER A 84 1.23 14.68 23.07
C SER A 84 2.48 14.78 23.95
N TYR A 85 2.43 15.56 25.04
CA TYR A 85 3.49 15.63 26.03
C TYR A 85 3.66 14.31 26.77
N THR A 86 2.56 13.66 27.19
CA THR A 86 2.61 12.37 27.89
C THR A 86 3.33 11.32 27.05
N TRP A 87 2.95 11.14 25.79
CA TRP A 87 3.59 10.16 24.90
C TRP A 87 5.03 10.53 24.54
N TRP A 88 5.35 11.83 24.40
CA TRP A 88 6.73 12.29 24.18
C TRP A 88 7.64 11.99 25.38
N MET A 89 7.09 12.13 26.60
CA MET A 89 7.81 11.77 27.82
C MET A 89 7.92 10.25 28.03
N VAL A 90 6.95 9.45 27.58
CA VAL A 90 7.10 7.98 27.54
C VAL A 90 8.26 7.58 26.61
N ALA A 91 8.32 8.15 25.41
CA ALA A 91 9.42 7.92 24.46
C ALA A 91 10.78 8.35 25.06
N PHE A 92 10.84 9.52 25.71
CA PHE A 92 12.01 9.99 26.44
C PHE A 92 12.47 9.01 27.53
N TRP A 93 11.58 8.46 28.35
CA TRP A 93 11.97 7.55 29.43
C TRP A 93 12.48 6.19 28.94
N ILE A 94 11.91 5.65 27.85
CA ILE A 94 12.43 4.43 27.21
C ILE A 94 13.81 4.72 26.59
N GLN A 95 13.97 5.87 25.91
CA GLN A 95 15.26 6.29 25.37
C GLN A 95 16.30 6.59 26.46
N PHE A 96 15.88 7.07 27.64
CA PHE A 96 16.74 7.29 28.79
C PHE A 96 17.28 5.96 29.35
N TRP A 97 16.43 4.94 29.46
CA TRP A 97 16.88 3.60 29.83
C TRP A 97 17.84 2.99 28.80
N HIS A 98 17.50 3.08 27.50
CA HIS A 98 18.37 2.63 26.42
C HIS A 98 19.72 3.37 26.41
N HIS A 99 19.73 4.67 26.73
CA HIS A 99 20.96 5.46 26.92
C HIS A 99 21.77 5.02 28.16
N ILE A 100 21.12 4.59 29.25
CA ILE A 100 21.82 4.00 30.42
C ILE A 100 22.52 2.69 30.03
N GLU A 101 21.88 1.83 29.24
CA GLU A 101 22.54 0.61 28.76
C GLU A 101 23.75 0.91 27.84
N HIS A 102 23.63 1.89 26.93
CA HIS A 102 24.80 2.37 26.18
C HIS A 102 25.85 3.07 27.06
N ALA A 103 25.47 3.77 28.12
CA ALA A 103 26.40 4.36 29.09
C ALA A 103 27.18 3.26 29.84
N LEU A 104 26.51 2.16 30.16
CA LEU A 104 27.09 0.99 30.81
C LEU A 104 28.08 0.27 29.88
N LEU A 105 27.75 0.13 28.59
CA LEU A 105 28.66 -0.37 27.56
C LEU A 105 29.88 0.54 27.39
N GLN A 106 29.65 1.86 27.29
CA GLN A 106 30.70 2.85 27.12
C GLN A 106 31.62 2.94 28.34
N ALA A 107 31.09 2.75 29.56
CA ALA A 107 31.88 2.70 30.79
C ALA A 107 32.74 1.43 30.85
N GLN A 108 32.19 0.24 30.55
CA GLN A 108 32.97 -1.00 30.43
C GLN A 108 34.10 -0.86 29.41
N ALA A 109 33.84 -0.21 28.27
CA ALA A 109 34.84 0.06 27.23
C ALA A 109 35.92 1.10 27.62
N ILE A 110 35.63 2.05 28.51
CA ILE A 110 36.57 3.07 29.00
C ILE A 110 37.41 2.56 30.18
N PHE A 111 36.79 1.86 31.12
CA PHE A 111 37.47 1.35 32.32
C PHE A 111 38.05 -0.06 32.15
N HIS A 112 37.89 -0.65 30.95
CA HIS A 112 38.35 -2.00 30.59
C HIS A 112 37.90 -3.10 31.58
N HIS A 113 36.73 -2.92 32.20
CA HIS A 113 36.18 -3.82 33.20
C HIS A 113 34.75 -4.19 32.82
N ASN A 114 34.59 -5.36 32.21
CA ASN A 114 33.30 -5.87 31.75
C ASN A 114 32.47 -6.45 32.91
N LEU A 115 31.15 -6.28 32.84
CA LEU A 115 30.23 -6.86 33.82
C LEU A 115 30.11 -8.38 33.66
N PHE A 116 29.74 -9.05 34.75
CA PHE A 116 29.48 -10.50 34.82
C PHE A 116 30.66 -11.39 34.39
N GLY A 117 31.88 -10.85 34.32
CA GLY A 117 33.08 -11.58 33.86
C GLY A 117 33.14 -11.79 32.35
N ALA A 118 32.36 -11.03 31.56
CA ALA A 118 32.26 -11.22 30.12
C ALA A 118 33.56 -10.85 29.36
N PRO A 119 33.85 -11.49 28.21
CA PRO A 119 35.01 -11.14 27.38
C PRO A 119 34.81 -9.82 26.61
N VAL A 120 33.59 -9.31 26.51
CA VAL A 120 33.25 -8.06 25.81
C VAL A 120 32.27 -7.19 26.62
N PRO A 121 32.22 -5.87 26.41
CA PRO A 121 31.20 -5.00 27.00
C PRO A 121 29.78 -5.47 26.65
N MET A 122 28.97 -5.73 27.67
CA MET A 122 27.57 -6.14 27.47
C MET A 122 26.61 -5.48 28.47
N SER A 123 25.38 -5.25 28.02
CA SER A 123 24.31 -4.66 28.82
C SER A 123 23.58 -5.70 29.67
N VAL A 124 22.60 -5.27 30.47
CA VAL A 124 21.79 -6.19 31.30
C VAL A 124 20.76 -6.93 30.43
N ALA A 125 20.10 -6.24 29.49
CA ALA A 125 19.16 -6.87 28.57
C ALA A 125 19.86 -7.82 27.55
N GLN A 126 21.14 -7.58 27.24
CA GLN A 126 21.96 -8.49 26.42
C GLN A 126 22.15 -9.90 27.02
N LEU A 127 21.84 -10.11 28.30
CA LEU A 127 21.84 -11.44 28.92
C LEU A 127 20.73 -12.37 28.40
N ILE A 128 19.71 -11.83 27.73
CA ILE A 128 18.49 -12.56 27.33
C ILE A 128 18.21 -12.41 25.82
N ILE A 129 18.53 -11.25 25.23
CA ILE A 129 18.27 -10.95 23.81
C ILE A 129 19.61 -10.57 23.15
N PRO A 130 19.99 -11.16 21.99
CA PRO A 130 21.24 -10.81 21.34
C PRO A 130 21.22 -9.35 20.81
N ARG A 131 22.40 -8.78 20.60
CA ARG A 131 22.58 -7.30 20.54
C ARG A 131 21.83 -6.64 19.37
N VAL A 132 21.69 -7.31 18.23
CA VAL A 132 21.10 -6.72 17.01
C VAL A 132 19.58 -6.66 17.15
N GLU A 133 18.99 -7.76 17.61
CA GLU A 133 17.59 -7.93 17.96
C GLU A 133 17.18 -6.98 19.09
N LEU A 134 18.06 -6.78 20.08
CA LEU A 134 17.85 -5.85 21.18
C LEU A 134 17.84 -4.38 20.72
N HIS A 135 18.76 -3.97 19.84
CA HIS A 135 18.73 -2.62 19.26
C HIS A 135 17.49 -2.40 18.39
N LEU A 136 17.07 -3.40 17.60
CA LEU A 136 15.85 -3.34 16.80
C LEU A 136 14.59 -3.24 17.68
N PHE A 137 14.55 -3.99 18.79
CA PHE A 137 13.53 -3.90 19.82
C PHE A 137 13.47 -2.50 20.45
N TYR A 138 14.59 -1.96 20.94
CA TYR A 138 14.59 -0.62 21.55
C TYR A 138 14.23 0.48 20.56
N ASN A 139 14.74 0.43 19.33
CA ASN A 139 14.36 1.39 18.30
C ASN A 139 12.85 1.33 18.00
N THR A 140 12.24 0.14 17.99
CA THR A 140 10.78 -0.02 17.89
C THR A 140 10.06 0.56 19.11
N ALA A 141 10.51 0.21 20.32
CA ALA A 141 9.90 0.60 21.60
C ALA A 141 9.97 2.12 21.88
N VAL A 142 11.00 2.81 21.38
CA VAL A 142 11.11 4.29 21.42
C VAL A 142 10.28 4.93 20.30
N THR A 143 10.33 4.37 19.08
CA THR A 143 9.67 4.96 17.90
C THR A 143 8.15 4.94 18.00
N ILE A 144 7.53 3.88 18.53
CA ILE A 144 6.07 3.79 18.62
C ILE A 144 5.47 4.91 19.51
N PRO A 145 5.88 5.09 20.78
CA PRO A 145 5.44 6.22 21.61
C PRO A 145 5.79 7.59 21.01
N MET A 146 6.95 7.73 20.36
CA MET A 146 7.34 8.97 19.67
C MET A 146 6.39 9.30 18.52
N VAL A 147 6.02 8.34 17.68
CA VAL A 147 5.06 8.53 16.57
C VAL A 147 3.67 8.87 17.10
N ILE A 148 3.22 8.22 18.19
CA ILE A 148 1.95 8.54 18.86
C ILE A 148 1.99 9.97 19.43
N ALA A 149 3.10 10.39 20.02
CA ALA A 149 3.30 11.76 20.51
C ALA A 149 3.23 12.79 19.37
N MET A 150 3.92 12.53 18.26
CA MET A 150 3.89 13.41 17.08
C MET A 150 2.50 13.46 16.44
N PHE A 151 1.75 12.35 16.44
CA PHE A 151 0.36 12.32 16.01
C PHE A 151 -0.52 13.26 16.86
N TYR A 152 -0.52 13.13 18.18
CA TYR A 152 -1.28 14.03 19.06
C TYR A 152 -0.78 15.49 19.04
N HIS A 153 0.51 15.73 18.75
CA HIS A 153 1.05 17.09 18.59
C HIS A 153 0.57 17.76 17.30
N MET A 154 0.45 17.00 16.20
CA MET A 154 -0.07 17.47 14.93
C MET A 154 -1.61 17.55 14.90
N PHE A 155 -2.29 16.70 15.66
CA PHE A 155 -3.74 16.66 15.83
C PHE A 155 -4.11 16.85 17.32
N PRO A 156 -3.89 18.05 17.90
CA PRO A 156 -4.27 18.33 19.27
C PRO A 156 -5.79 18.30 19.42
N LEU A 157 -6.26 17.65 20.48
CA LEU A 157 -7.67 17.56 20.85
C LEU A 157 -8.23 18.93 21.28
N PRO A 158 -9.55 19.15 21.24
CA PRO A 158 -10.16 20.40 21.72
C PRO A 158 -9.79 20.69 23.19
N GLY A 159 -9.04 21.77 23.41
CA GLY A 159 -8.49 22.16 24.72
C GLY A 159 -7.03 21.78 24.96
N GLU A 160 -6.42 20.95 24.12
CA GLU A 160 -4.98 20.60 24.15
C GLU A 160 -4.18 21.34 23.07
N GLU A 161 -4.60 22.53 22.65
CA GLU A 161 -3.94 23.28 21.58
C GLU A 161 -2.63 23.94 22.05
N ALA A 162 -1.50 23.46 21.53
CA ALA A 162 -0.18 24.03 21.79
C ALA A 162 -0.04 25.47 21.25
N HIS A 163 0.97 26.20 21.75
CA HIS A 163 1.29 27.59 21.42
C HIS A 163 0.99 27.99 19.96
N GLN A 164 0.31 29.13 19.78
CA GLN A 164 -0.03 29.76 18.48
C GLN A 164 1.19 30.21 17.63
N GLY A 165 2.38 29.68 17.90
CA GLY A 165 3.65 30.02 17.25
C GLY A 165 4.27 28.94 16.37
N CYS A 166 3.80 27.67 16.37
CA CYS A 166 4.31 26.67 15.43
C CYS A 166 3.35 26.38 14.27
N SER A 167 3.89 26.29 13.04
CA SER A 167 3.17 25.74 11.87
C SER A 167 3.14 24.19 11.84
N CYS A 168 3.23 23.55 13.01
CA CYS A 168 3.31 22.10 13.20
C CYS A 168 2.01 21.40 12.76
N ARG A 169 0.86 22.05 12.99
CA ARG A 169 -0.44 21.70 12.43
C ARG A 169 -0.42 21.99 10.90
N VAL A 170 -0.21 20.96 10.06
CA VAL A 170 -0.69 20.79 8.65
C VAL A 170 0.17 19.77 7.85
N LEU A 171 -0.47 18.67 7.47
CA LEU A 171 -0.27 17.69 6.38
C LEU A 171 1.14 17.30 5.86
N ASN A 172 2.05 18.23 5.56
CA ASN A 172 3.25 17.93 4.75
C ASN A 172 4.20 16.92 5.39
N PHE A 173 4.28 16.90 6.72
CA PHE A 173 5.17 15.99 7.44
C PHE A 173 4.69 14.53 7.36
N ILE A 174 3.39 14.29 7.58
CA ILE A 174 2.76 12.98 7.43
C ILE A 174 2.84 12.50 5.98
N ARG A 175 2.65 13.40 5.01
CA ARG A 175 2.89 13.07 3.60
C ARG A 175 4.33 12.64 3.37
N THR A 176 5.31 13.33 3.96
CA THR A 176 6.73 12.95 3.83
C THR A 176 7.00 11.59 4.46
N ILE A 177 6.57 11.34 5.71
CA ILE A 177 6.77 10.03 6.37
C ILE A 177 6.08 8.90 5.61
N ILE A 178 4.81 9.05 5.22
CA ILE A 178 4.10 7.98 4.49
C ILE A 178 4.69 7.79 3.10
N THR A 179 5.05 8.86 2.37
CA THR A 179 5.68 8.71 1.05
C THR A 179 7.08 8.09 1.18
N VAL A 180 7.86 8.44 2.20
CA VAL A 180 9.18 7.83 2.46
C VAL A 180 9.03 6.37 2.89
N ALA A 181 8.09 6.03 3.77
CA ALA A 181 7.84 4.63 4.15
C ALA A 181 7.35 3.78 2.97
N MET A 182 6.45 4.32 2.13
CA MET A 182 6.01 3.66 0.90
C MET A 182 7.11 3.57 -0.16
N MET A 183 7.99 4.58 -0.29
CA MET A 183 9.15 4.53 -1.19
C MET A 183 10.24 3.59 -0.66
N ILE A 184 10.41 3.45 0.66
CA ILE A 184 11.33 2.46 1.26
C ILE A 184 10.78 1.04 1.03
N LEU A 185 9.50 0.79 1.31
CA LEU A 185 8.86 -0.50 0.99
C LEU A 185 8.96 -0.82 -0.52
N LEU A 186 8.65 0.14 -1.39
CA LEU A 186 8.76 -0.03 -2.83
C LEU A 186 10.22 -0.22 -3.28
N ALA A 187 11.18 0.48 -2.70
CA ALA A 187 12.61 0.30 -2.98
C ALA A 187 13.15 -1.04 -2.46
N LEU A 188 12.64 -1.56 -1.34
CA LEU A 188 12.95 -2.90 -0.84
C LEU A 188 12.39 -3.97 -1.79
N CYS A 189 11.14 -3.83 -2.26
CA CYS A 189 10.57 -4.71 -3.28
C CYS A 189 11.36 -4.64 -4.60
N ILE A 190 11.76 -3.44 -5.06
CA ILE A 190 12.54 -3.26 -6.30
C ILE A 190 13.98 -3.78 -6.13
N ALA A 191 14.62 -3.61 -4.97
CA ALA A 191 15.95 -4.15 -4.70
C ALA A 191 15.94 -5.69 -4.63
N GLY A 192 14.91 -6.28 -3.99
CA GLY A 192 14.70 -7.73 -4.02
C GLY A 192 14.46 -8.25 -5.43
N TRP A 193 13.66 -7.53 -6.23
CA TRP A 193 13.41 -7.86 -7.65
C TRP A 193 14.67 -7.80 -8.53
N ILE A 194 15.53 -6.79 -8.33
CA ILE A 194 16.79 -6.65 -9.08
C ILE A 194 17.84 -7.69 -8.65
N TRP A 195 17.85 -8.10 -7.38
CA TRP A 195 18.87 -9.02 -6.86
C TRP A 195 18.55 -10.50 -7.12
N ALA A 196 17.27 -10.88 -7.18
CA ALA A 196 16.82 -12.26 -7.39
C ALA A 196 17.28 -12.88 -8.72
N ASP A 197 17.68 -12.07 -9.71
CA ASP A 197 18.06 -12.48 -11.06
C ASP A 197 19.52 -13.00 -11.18
N THR A 198 20.26 -13.16 -10.05
CA THR A 198 21.75 -13.17 -10.10
C THR A 198 22.55 -14.24 -9.33
N LEU A 199 21.98 -15.12 -8.47
CA LEU A 199 22.81 -16.01 -7.60
C LEU A 199 22.31 -17.47 -7.42
N PRO A 200 23.21 -18.46 -7.13
CA PRO A 200 22.92 -19.90 -7.15
C PRO A 200 22.73 -20.56 -5.77
N ALA A 201 22.20 -21.80 -5.77
CA ALA A 201 21.49 -22.42 -4.65
C ALA A 201 22.31 -23.05 -3.50
N GLU A 202 23.64 -22.95 -3.46
CA GLU A 202 24.48 -23.84 -2.64
C GLU A 202 24.72 -23.40 -1.18
N LYS A 203 24.43 -22.15 -0.81
CA LYS A 203 24.92 -21.53 0.45
C LYS A 203 23.89 -21.50 1.60
N MET A 204 23.10 -22.57 1.79
CA MET A 204 21.94 -22.59 2.71
C MET A 204 21.94 -23.68 3.81
N THR A 205 23.09 -24.06 4.36
CA THR A 205 23.21 -25.21 5.29
C THR A 205 23.10 -24.89 6.79
N GLY A 206 23.06 -23.62 7.20
CA GLY A 206 23.08 -23.23 8.63
C GLY A 206 21.73 -23.23 9.38
N ALA A 207 20.59 -23.24 8.69
CA ALA A 207 19.31 -22.76 9.23
C ALA A 207 18.25 -23.86 9.49
N ARG A 208 18.62 -25.02 10.05
CA ARG A 208 17.75 -26.21 10.16
C ARG A 208 16.57 -26.12 11.15
N TRP A 209 16.29 -24.95 11.73
CA TRP A 209 15.03 -24.63 12.44
C TRP A 209 14.10 -23.69 11.66
N ALA A 210 14.60 -23.00 10.61
CA ALA A 210 13.84 -21.99 9.88
C ALA A 210 13.21 -22.52 8.58
N LEU A 211 13.68 -23.66 8.05
CA LEU A 211 13.24 -24.22 6.79
C LEU A 211 12.80 -25.69 6.92
N GLY A 212 11.51 -25.85 7.25
CA GLY A 212 10.69 -26.96 6.71
C GLY A 212 10.19 -26.63 5.29
N LEU A 213 10.94 -25.81 4.56
CA LEU A 213 10.61 -25.16 3.30
C LEU A 213 11.82 -25.36 2.35
N CYS A 214 11.58 -26.11 1.27
CA CYS A 214 12.47 -26.27 0.10
C CYS A 214 13.80 -27.04 0.25
N GLY A 215 14.11 -27.79 -0.81
CA GLY A 215 15.42 -28.31 -1.23
C GLY A 215 15.29 -28.87 -2.65
N ALA A 216 16.29 -28.95 -3.54
CA ALA A 216 17.70 -28.53 -3.51
C ALA A 216 18.12 -28.13 -4.99
N MET A 217 19.34 -28.13 -5.56
CA MET A 217 20.66 -28.78 -5.32
C MET A 217 21.82 -27.89 -5.86
N ALA A 218 23.04 -28.45 -5.93
CA ALA A 218 24.32 -27.88 -6.40
C ALA A 218 24.55 -28.06 -7.94
N VAL A 219 25.67 -27.73 -8.61
CA VAL A 219 27.10 -27.54 -8.21
C VAL A 219 27.83 -26.57 -9.17
N GLY A 220 28.79 -25.74 -8.70
CA GLY A 220 29.93 -25.27 -9.52
C GLY A 220 30.86 -24.17 -8.94
N ALA A 221 32.17 -24.26 -9.20
CA ALA A 221 33.20 -23.31 -8.71
C ALA A 221 34.41 -23.13 -9.66
N ALA A 222 35.15 -22.01 -9.53
CA ALA A 222 36.46 -21.71 -10.16
C ALA A 222 37.20 -20.56 -9.39
N ASP A 223 38.49 -20.32 -9.68
CA ASP A 223 39.44 -19.58 -8.80
C ASP A 223 40.22 -18.43 -9.52
N THR A 224 41.28 -17.92 -8.87
CA THR A 224 41.99 -16.63 -9.06
C THR A 224 43.49 -16.80 -9.41
N SER A 225 44.28 -15.71 -9.52
CA SER A 225 45.62 -15.72 -10.18
C SER A 225 46.73 -14.89 -9.50
N ASP A 226 47.91 -15.52 -9.37
CA ASP A 226 49.27 -14.98 -9.63
C ASP A 226 49.81 -13.74 -8.86
N ILE A 227 50.06 -13.86 -7.56
CA ILE A 227 51.04 -13.03 -6.79
C ILE A 227 51.77 -13.92 -5.76
N GLU A 228 53.07 -13.73 -5.53
CA GLU A 228 53.81 -14.40 -4.46
C GLU A 228 54.13 -13.45 -3.29
N VAL A 229 53.93 -13.94 -2.06
CA VAL A 229 54.02 -13.12 -0.83
C VAL A 229 54.76 -13.90 0.27
N ALA A 230 55.89 -13.37 0.72
CA ALA A 230 56.68 -13.92 1.82
C ALA A 230 56.45 -13.13 3.12
N LEU A 231 56.38 -13.84 4.26
CA LEU A 231 56.12 -13.27 5.58
C LEU A 231 57.17 -13.75 6.58
N ALA A 232 57.83 -12.81 7.25
CA ALA A 232 58.77 -13.08 8.34
C ALA A 232 58.30 -12.42 9.65
N LEU A 233 58.61 -13.08 10.77
CA LEU A 233 58.23 -12.68 12.12
C LEU A 233 59.45 -12.70 13.04
N GLU A 234 59.69 -11.61 13.77
CA GLU A 234 60.69 -11.56 14.84
C GLU A 234 60.06 -11.10 16.17
N PRO A 235 60.28 -11.82 17.29
CA PRO A 235 61.00 -13.10 17.40
C PRO A 235 60.20 -14.28 16.82
N SER A 236 60.90 -15.38 16.48
CA SER A 236 60.29 -16.64 16.05
C SER A 236 60.79 -17.81 16.93
N PRO A 237 59.89 -18.63 17.53
CA PRO A 237 58.43 -18.47 17.54
C PRO A 237 57.99 -17.19 18.27
N PRO A 238 56.84 -16.60 17.89
CA PRO A 238 56.34 -15.38 18.51
C PRO A 238 55.97 -15.60 19.98
N VAL A 239 56.19 -14.56 20.79
CA VAL A 239 55.91 -14.53 22.23
C VAL A 239 54.94 -13.39 22.57
N VAL A 240 54.44 -13.36 23.81
CA VAL A 240 53.53 -12.30 24.26
C VAL A 240 54.30 -10.98 24.42
N GLY A 241 54.22 -10.12 23.41
CA GLY A 241 54.86 -8.81 23.35
C GLY A 241 54.80 -8.24 21.93
N ASP A 242 55.39 -7.07 21.72
CA ASP A 242 55.55 -6.50 20.37
C ASP A 242 56.39 -7.45 19.49
N SER A 243 55.90 -7.74 18.28
CA SER A 243 56.56 -8.60 17.31
C SER A 243 56.62 -7.90 15.96
N ASN A 244 57.80 -7.85 15.34
CA ASN A 244 57.98 -7.22 14.04
C ASN A 244 57.52 -8.18 12.93
N VAL A 245 56.68 -7.67 12.04
CA VAL A 245 56.08 -8.39 10.92
C VAL A 245 56.61 -7.79 9.62
N THR A 246 57.42 -8.55 8.88
CA THR A 246 57.99 -8.13 7.60
C THR A 246 57.30 -8.87 6.47
N LEU A 247 56.65 -8.13 5.57
CA LEU A 247 55.97 -8.65 4.39
C LEU A 247 56.76 -8.26 3.14
N THR A 248 57.09 -9.23 2.31
CA THR A 248 57.74 -9.03 0.99
C THR A 248 56.78 -9.50 -0.09
N ILE A 249 56.44 -8.62 -1.05
CA ILE A 249 55.55 -8.93 -2.17
C ILE A 249 56.38 -8.85 -3.45
N THR A 250 56.39 -9.95 -4.21
CA THR A 250 57.09 -10.04 -5.50
C THR A 250 56.13 -10.49 -6.60
N ASP A 251 56.40 -10.03 -7.82
CA ASP A 251 55.75 -10.59 -9.00
C ASP A 251 56.30 -11.98 -9.36
N ALA A 252 55.74 -12.61 -10.39
CA ALA A 252 56.17 -13.93 -10.87
C ALA A 252 57.58 -13.94 -11.53
N ALA A 253 58.27 -12.80 -11.60
CA ALA A 253 59.68 -12.70 -12.00
C ALA A 253 60.63 -12.47 -10.79
N GLY A 254 60.08 -12.23 -9.59
CA GLY A 254 60.83 -11.99 -8.36
C GLY A 254 61.12 -10.53 -8.04
N GLU A 255 60.56 -9.58 -8.80
CA GLU A 255 60.80 -8.14 -8.61
C GLU A 255 59.79 -7.52 -7.61
N PRO A 256 60.19 -6.53 -6.78
CA PRO A 256 59.37 -5.99 -5.71
C PRO A 256 58.27 -5.04 -6.22
N VAL A 257 57.02 -5.33 -5.87
CA VAL A 257 55.85 -4.57 -6.33
C VAL A 257 55.77 -3.20 -5.64
N SER A 258 55.66 -2.12 -6.42
CA SER A 258 55.54 -0.75 -5.90
C SER A 258 54.15 -0.14 -6.15
N GLY A 259 53.72 0.74 -5.24
CA GLY A 259 52.38 1.36 -5.30
C GLY A 259 51.21 0.49 -4.83
N ALA A 260 51.49 -0.70 -4.27
CA ALA A 260 50.46 -1.58 -3.71
C ALA A 260 49.85 -1.02 -2.41
N GLU A 261 48.52 -1.05 -2.29
CA GLU A 261 47.79 -0.73 -1.06
C GLU A 261 47.77 -1.97 -0.14
N VAL A 262 48.81 -2.13 0.68
CA VAL A 262 49.03 -3.32 1.50
C VAL A 262 48.29 -3.23 2.83
N LYS A 263 47.28 -4.08 3.02
CA LYS A 263 46.58 -4.31 4.30
C LYS A 263 47.02 -5.63 4.91
N ILE A 264 47.59 -5.60 6.11
CA ILE A 264 47.89 -6.80 6.92
C ILE A 264 46.73 -7.04 7.89
N GLU A 265 46.18 -8.25 7.92
CA GLU A 265 45.20 -8.70 8.92
C GLU A 265 45.83 -9.73 9.89
N GLY A 266 45.77 -9.44 11.19
CA GLY A 266 46.08 -10.43 12.25
C GLY A 266 44.80 -11.02 12.82
N ASN A 267 44.55 -12.31 12.59
CA ASN A 267 43.31 -13.02 12.98
C ASN A 267 43.61 -14.30 13.80
N MET A 268 42.70 -14.69 14.70
CA MET A 268 42.85 -15.85 15.60
C MET A 268 41.51 -16.55 15.87
N ASN A 269 41.58 -17.85 16.14
CA ASN A 269 40.48 -18.82 16.03
C ASN A 269 39.33 -18.69 17.05
N HIS A 270 39.31 -17.66 17.92
CA HIS A 270 38.40 -17.61 19.07
C HIS A 270 37.32 -16.53 18.93
N ALA A 271 36.05 -16.95 19.02
CA ALA A 271 34.92 -16.04 18.98
C ALA A 271 35.01 -14.99 20.12
N GLY A 272 34.89 -13.71 19.76
CA GLY A 272 34.85 -12.58 20.68
C GLY A 272 35.97 -11.53 20.48
N MET A 273 37.08 -11.87 19.83
CA MET A 273 38.15 -10.91 19.53
C MET A 273 38.05 -10.32 18.10
N LYS A 274 38.72 -9.19 17.91
CA LYS A 274 38.60 -8.30 16.73
C LYS A 274 39.94 -8.36 15.98
N PRO A 275 39.99 -8.70 14.67
CA PRO A 275 41.25 -8.76 13.95
C PRO A 275 41.95 -7.40 13.92
N SER A 276 43.27 -7.40 14.00
CA SER A 276 44.09 -6.20 13.84
C SER A 276 44.27 -5.88 12.36
N PHE A 277 44.25 -4.60 12.01
CA PHE A 277 44.41 -4.09 10.65
C PHE A 277 45.25 -2.80 10.69
N ALA A 278 46.09 -2.58 9.68
CA ALA A 278 46.80 -1.32 9.47
C ALA A 278 46.67 -0.86 8.01
N ASP A 279 46.46 0.44 7.81
CA ASP A 279 46.29 1.14 6.53
C ASP A 279 46.97 2.52 6.62
N LEU A 280 47.35 3.14 5.50
CA LEU A 280 48.02 4.46 5.41
C LEU A 280 47.30 5.35 4.36
N GLY A 281 47.14 6.67 4.60
CA GLY A 281 46.41 7.58 3.68
C GLY A 281 46.38 9.07 4.11
N GLU A 282 45.57 9.92 3.45
CA GLU A 282 45.37 11.35 3.82
C GLU A 282 43.96 11.96 3.48
N THR A 283 43.72 13.27 3.68
CA THR A 283 42.41 13.78 4.21
C THR A 283 41.91 15.20 3.76
N GLN A 284 40.61 15.54 4.06
CA GLN A 284 39.93 16.89 4.20
C GLN A 284 39.31 17.62 2.96
N GLU A 285 38.42 18.65 3.03
CA GLU A 285 37.22 19.03 3.88
C GLU A 285 36.49 20.31 3.30
N ARG A 286 35.15 20.53 3.52
CA ARG A 286 34.39 21.82 3.80
C ARG A 286 33.20 22.35 2.92
N ARG A 287 32.00 22.48 3.57
CA ARG A 287 31.13 23.68 3.88
C ARG A 287 30.94 24.89 2.88
N ARG A 288 29.84 25.70 2.82
CA ARG A 288 28.57 25.93 3.59
C ARG A 288 27.60 26.94 2.88
N SER A 289 26.31 26.99 3.26
CA SER A 289 25.42 28.20 3.39
C SER A 289 24.12 28.30 2.53
N GLN A 290 23.34 29.41 2.69
CA GLN A 290 21.85 29.41 2.73
C GLN A 290 21.18 30.81 2.75
N THR A 291 20.02 31.06 2.10
CA THR A 291 19.04 32.15 2.45
C THR A 291 17.63 32.00 1.82
N VAL A 292 16.58 32.67 2.38
CA VAL A 292 15.13 32.53 2.05
C VAL A 292 14.30 33.80 2.39
N LYS A 293 13.22 34.11 1.64
CA LYS A 293 11.96 34.84 2.05
C LYS A 293 10.98 34.96 0.83
N SER A 294 9.66 35.20 0.92
CA SER A 294 8.72 35.40 2.06
C SER A 294 7.22 35.29 1.66
N ALA A 295 6.35 35.09 2.66
CA ALA A 295 4.94 35.55 2.74
C ALA A 295 3.83 34.69 2.05
N PRO A 296 2.54 34.80 2.48
CA PRO A 296 1.69 33.61 2.58
C PRO A 296 0.35 33.64 1.81
N GLN A 297 -0.13 32.43 1.46
CA GLN A 297 -1.54 32.16 1.10
C GLN A 297 -1.97 30.81 1.71
N VAL A 298 -3.28 30.60 1.86
CA VAL A 298 -3.86 29.31 2.29
C VAL A 298 -3.34 28.21 1.35
N PRO A 299 -2.74 27.11 1.85
CA PRO A 299 -2.10 26.14 0.99
C PRO A 299 -3.14 25.44 0.10
N PRO A 300 -3.10 25.60 -1.22
CA PRO A 300 -3.87 24.74 -2.11
C PRO A 300 -3.36 23.29 -1.99
N PRO A 301 -4.13 22.29 -2.46
CA PRO A 301 -3.66 20.91 -2.51
C PRO A 301 -2.25 20.80 -3.09
N VAL A 302 -1.34 20.27 -2.27
CA VAL A 302 0.13 20.38 -2.45
C VAL A 302 0.64 19.66 -3.70
N PHE A 303 -0.15 18.73 -4.25
CA PHE A 303 0.06 18.17 -5.57
C PHE A 303 -1.27 18.14 -6.33
N ASP A 304 -1.20 18.46 -7.62
CA ASP A 304 -2.30 18.36 -8.58
C ASP A 304 -1.72 17.77 -9.88
N ALA A 305 -2.16 16.56 -10.26
CA ALA A 305 -1.64 15.89 -11.45
C ALA A 305 -1.93 16.68 -12.74
N LEU A 306 -2.93 17.56 -12.75
CA LEU A 306 -3.25 18.44 -13.88
C LEU A 306 -2.29 19.64 -14.02
N ARG A 307 -1.34 19.82 -13.09
CA ARG A 307 -0.24 20.80 -13.17
C ARG A 307 1.09 20.19 -13.61
N VAL A 308 1.22 18.86 -13.62
CA VAL A 308 2.43 18.17 -14.10
C VAL A 308 2.58 18.41 -15.62
N PRO A 309 3.74 18.85 -16.16
CA PRO A 309 3.80 19.37 -17.53
C PRO A 309 3.34 18.42 -18.64
N LEU A 310 3.73 17.14 -18.61
CA LEU A 310 3.31 16.15 -19.62
C LEU A 310 1.96 15.52 -19.28
N LEU A 311 1.84 14.93 -18.09
CA LEU A 311 0.62 14.27 -17.61
C LEU A 311 -0.58 15.22 -17.58
N GLY A 312 -0.40 16.46 -17.13
CA GLY A 312 -1.46 17.47 -17.09
C GLY A 312 -1.88 17.97 -18.47
N ARG A 313 -0.95 18.10 -19.43
CA ARG A 313 -1.29 18.37 -20.84
C ARG A 313 -2.08 17.21 -21.44
N PHE A 314 -1.66 15.97 -21.20
CA PHE A 314 -2.40 14.79 -21.65
C PHE A 314 -3.81 14.74 -21.04
N LEU A 315 -3.95 14.83 -19.71
CA LEU A 315 -5.26 14.73 -19.05
C LEU A 315 -6.20 15.91 -19.36
N LYS A 316 -5.66 17.12 -19.65
CA LYS A 316 -6.44 18.26 -20.13
C LYS A 316 -6.83 18.17 -21.62
N TRP A 317 -6.26 17.25 -22.39
CA TRP A 317 -6.57 17.07 -23.81
C TRP A 317 -7.89 16.31 -24.01
N ARG A 318 -8.76 16.82 -24.91
CA ARG A 318 -10.14 16.34 -25.10
C ARG A 318 -10.27 14.88 -25.53
N TYR A 319 -9.21 14.29 -26.09
CA TYR A 319 -9.19 12.90 -26.55
C TYR A 319 -8.50 11.93 -25.58
N SER A 320 -8.01 12.40 -24.42
CA SER A 320 -7.31 11.58 -23.42
C SER A 320 -8.11 10.34 -23.01
N ARG A 321 -9.40 10.50 -22.74
CA ARG A 321 -10.34 9.40 -22.46
C ARG A 321 -10.36 8.38 -23.60
N THR A 322 -10.51 8.84 -24.84
CA THR A 322 -10.55 7.98 -26.03
C THR A 322 -9.25 7.21 -26.20
N VAL A 323 -8.09 7.84 -25.99
CA VAL A 323 -6.77 7.18 -26.09
C VAL A 323 -6.53 6.19 -24.95
N LEU A 324 -7.12 6.35 -23.76
CA LEU A 324 -7.11 5.33 -22.72
C LEU A 324 -8.12 4.20 -22.98
N GLN A 325 -9.29 4.52 -23.56
CA GLN A 325 -10.40 3.58 -23.76
C GLN A 325 -10.23 2.69 -25.00
N VAL A 326 -9.62 3.19 -26.09
CA VAL A 326 -9.44 2.41 -27.33
C VAL A 326 -8.56 1.17 -27.12
N PRO A 327 -7.38 1.23 -26.48
CA PRO A 327 -6.58 0.03 -26.21
C PRO A 327 -7.32 -1.00 -25.36
N VAL A 328 -8.01 -0.57 -24.29
CA VAL A 328 -8.78 -1.48 -23.43
C VAL A 328 -9.98 -2.07 -24.17
N LEU A 329 -10.61 -1.33 -25.09
CA LEU A 329 -11.66 -1.84 -25.96
C LEU A 329 -11.12 -2.87 -26.97
N LEU A 330 -9.96 -2.61 -27.59
CA LEU A 330 -9.31 -3.57 -28.49
C LEU A 330 -8.94 -4.87 -27.77
N VAL A 331 -8.35 -4.79 -26.58
CA VAL A 331 -8.09 -5.95 -25.72
C VAL A 331 -9.40 -6.66 -25.35
N SER A 332 -10.46 -5.92 -25.01
CA SER A 332 -11.78 -6.52 -24.74
C SER A 332 -12.36 -7.27 -25.95
N LEU A 333 -12.15 -6.76 -27.17
CA LEU A 333 -12.59 -7.43 -28.41
C LEU A 333 -11.76 -8.69 -28.70
N VAL A 334 -10.44 -8.66 -28.45
CA VAL A 334 -9.59 -9.86 -28.51
C VAL A 334 -10.01 -10.89 -27.48
N MET A 335 -10.32 -10.48 -26.23
CA MET A 335 -10.86 -11.37 -25.20
C MET A 335 -12.20 -12.00 -25.62
N ILE A 336 -13.14 -11.22 -26.16
CA ILE A 336 -14.43 -11.75 -26.67
C ILE A 336 -14.21 -12.75 -27.82
N ALA A 337 -13.29 -12.46 -28.74
CA ALA A 337 -12.98 -13.38 -29.83
C ALA A 337 -12.32 -14.67 -29.31
N HIS A 338 -11.36 -14.55 -28.41
CA HIS A 338 -10.64 -15.70 -27.86
C HIS A 338 -11.52 -16.55 -26.92
N ALA A 339 -12.50 -15.95 -26.25
CA ALA A 339 -13.52 -16.68 -25.48
C ALA A 339 -14.30 -17.67 -26.36
N PHE A 340 -14.76 -17.24 -27.54
CA PHE A 340 -15.66 -18.04 -28.38
C PHE A 340 -14.94 -18.90 -29.45
N TRP A 341 -13.73 -18.52 -29.87
CA TRP A 341 -12.97 -19.22 -30.91
C TRP A 341 -11.58 -19.70 -30.48
N GLY A 342 -11.11 -19.36 -29.29
CA GLY A 342 -9.87 -19.86 -28.71
C GLY A 342 -10.02 -21.17 -27.91
N PRO A 343 -8.95 -21.67 -27.28
CA PRO A 343 -8.97 -22.88 -26.47
C PRO A 343 -9.93 -22.75 -25.28
N GLN A 344 -10.79 -23.75 -25.06
CA GLN A 344 -11.74 -23.74 -23.93
C GLN A 344 -11.12 -24.20 -22.60
N LEU A 345 -9.81 -24.37 -22.55
CA LEU A 345 -9.04 -24.56 -21.31
C LEU A 345 -8.63 -23.18 -20.79
N ALA A 346 -9.19 -22.72 -19.67
CA ALA A 346 -9.00 -21.35 -19.17
C ALA A 346 -7.54 -20.87 -19.07
N PRO A 347 -6.58 -21.66 -18.56
CA PRO A 347 -5.15 -21.31 -18.56
C PRO A 347 -4.50 -21.11 -19.95
N LYS A 348 -5.18 -21.49 -21.05
CA LYS A 348 -4.80 -21.17 -22.44
C LYS A 348 -5.64 -20.08 -23.09
N ASN A 349 -6.53 -19.42 -22.34
CA ASN A 349 -7.46 -18.46 -22.92
C ASN A 349 -7.26 -17.04 -22.37
N LEU A 350 -6.89 -16.10 -23.27
CA LEU A 350 -6.82 -14.67 -22.98
C LEU A 350 -8.09 -14.12 -22.30
N ALA A 351 -9.28 -14.65 -22.61
CA ALA A 351 -10.52 -14.23 -21.97
C ALA A 351 -10.52 -14.50 -20.47
N ALA A 352 -10.28 -15.77 -20.08
CA ALA A 352 -10.28 -16.19 -18.69
C ALA A 352 -9.08 -15.60 -17.94
N LEU A 353 -7.86 -15.77 -18.48
CA LEU A 353 -6.64 -15.27 -17.86
C LEU A 353 -6.70 -13.76 -17.63
N LEU A 354 -6.97 -12.96 -18.67
CA LEU A 354 -6.97 -11.51 -18.52
C LEU A 354 -8.11 -11.04 -17.62
N THR A 355 -9.30 -11.65 -17.64
CA THR A 355 -10.41 -11.22 -16.78
C THR A 355 -10.16 -11.52 -15.30
N TRP A 356 -9.67 -12.72 -15.00
CA TRP A 356 -9.67 -13.24 -13.63
C TRP A 356 -8.33 -13.08 -12.91
N VAL A 357 -7.22 -12.95 -13.64
CA VAL A 357 -5.88 -12.78 -13.09
C VAL A 357 -5.42 -11.33 -13.31
N HIS A 358 -5.07 -10.96 -14.55
CA HIS A 358 -4.44 -9.66 -14.84
C HIS A 358 -5.33 -8.46 -14.54
N PHE A 359 -6.60 -8.48 -14.94
CA PHE A 359 -7.54 -7.37 -14.77
C PHE A 359 -7.91 -7.15 -13.30
N ARG A 360 -8.22 -8.21 -12.54
CA ARG A 360 -8.57 -8.12 -11.11
C ARG A 360 -7.45 -7.45 -10.31
N GLY A 361 -6.21 -7.95 -10.43
CA GLY A 361 -5.04 -7.39 -9.75
C GLY A 361 -4.69 -5.98 -10.21
N LEU A 362 -4.65 -5.74 -11.53
CA LEU A 362 -4.35 -4.42 -12.07
C LEU A 362 -5.39 -3.37 -11.65
N VAL A 363 -6.68 -3.75 -11.55
CA VAL A 363 -7.73 -2.85 -11.06
C VAL A 363 -7.47 -2.45 -9.61
N VAL A 364 -7.20 -3.37 -8.67
CA VAL A 364 -6.95 -2.99 -7.27
C VAL A 364 -5.68 -2.15 -7.10
N LEU A 365 -4.61 -2.44 -7.85
CA LEU A 365 -3.39 -1.63 -7.87
C LEU A 365 -3.65 -0.22 -8.43
N VAL A 366 -4.41 -0.09 -9.52
CA VAL A 366 -4.79 1.21 -10.11
C VAL A 366 -5.73 2.00 -9.18
N LEU A 367 -6.65 1.33 -8.46
CA LEU A 367 -7.52 1.97 -7.48
C LEU A 367 -6.73 2.54 -6.30
N LEU A 368 -5.73 1.81 -5.81
CA LEU A 368 -4.82 2.30 -4.77
C LEU A 368 -4.03 3.52 -5.27
N LEU A 369 -3.30 3.39 -6.38
CA LEU A 369 -2.31 4.38 -6.80
C LEU A 369 -2.90 5.59 -7.54
N ALA A 370 -3.92 5.37 -8.37
CA ALA A 370 -4.44 6.36 -9.33
C ALA A 370 -5.95 6.65 -9.19
N GLY A 371 -6.64 6.05 -8.21
CA GLY A 371 -8.06 6.26 -7.96
C GLY A 371 -8.91 5.68 -9.08
N ASN A 372 -9.99 6.36 -9.48
CA ASN A 372 -10.91 5.85 -10.49
C ASN A 372 -10.40 6.01 -11.94
N LEU A 373 -9.09 6.00 -12.16
CA LEU A 373 -8.48 6.01 -13.50
C LEU A 373 -8.99 4.83 -14.35
N PHE A 374 -9.22 3.66 -13.76
CA PHE A 374 -9.85 2.55 -14.48
C PHE A 374 -11.25 2.93 -15.01
N CYS A 375 -12.08 3.61 -14.22
CA CYS A 375 -13.40 4.08 -14.67
C CYS A 375 -13.32 5.15 -15.77
N MET A 376 -12.19 5.87 -15.89
CA MET A 376 -11.92 6.78 -17.01
C MET A 376 -11.56 5.99 -18.28
N ALA A 377 -10.74 4.94 -18.16
CA ALA A 377 -10.32 4.04 -19.24
C ALA A 377 -11.35 2.97 -19.63
N CYS A 378 -12.46 2.84 -18.89
CA CYS A 378 -13.47 1.80 -19.03
C CYS A 378 -14.01 1.66 -20.47
N PRO A 379 -13.91 0.47 -21.10
CA PRO A 379 -14.16 0.29 -22.54
C PRO A 379 -15.65 0.40 -22.89
N PHE A 380 -16.55 0.06 -21.96
CA PHE A 380 -18.01 0.12 -22.14
C PHE A 380 -18.52 1.52 -22.54
N MET A 381 -17.74 2.57 -22.24
CA MET A 381 -18.10 3.96 -22.55
C MET A 381 -18.07 4.28 -24.06
N LEU A 382 -17.15 3.68 -24.84
CA LEU A 382 -17.03 4.01 -26.27
C LEU A 382 -18.21 3.49 -27.12
N PRO A 383 -18.65 2.22 -27.01
CA PRO A 383 -19.84 1.74 -27.70
C PRO A 383 -21.11 2.50 -27.30
N ARG A 384 -21.22 2.92 -26.03
CA ARG A 384 -22.31 3.79 -25.55
C ARG A 384 -22.29 5.16 -26.24
N GLU A 385 -21.14 5.81 -26.37
CA GLU A 385 -21.05 7.11 -27.07
C GLU A 385 -21.34 7.00 -28.57
N LEU A 386 -20.99 5.87 -29.17
CA LEU A 386 -21.34 5.56 -30.56
C LEU A 386 -22.85 5.33 -30.70
N ALA A 387 -23.46 4.49 -29.86
CA ALA A 387 -24.91 4.25 -29.82
C ALA A 387 -25.73 5.54 -29.64
N ARG A 388 -25.25 6.46 -28.80
CA ARG A 388 -25.89 7.78 -28.56
C ARG A 388 -25.85 8.74 -29.76
N ARG A 389 -25.18 8.39 -30.88
CA ARG A 389 -25.33 9.12 -32.15
C ARG A 389 -26.66 8.82 -32.85
N TRP A 390 -27.26 7.67 -32.58
CA TRP A 390 -28.53 7.22 -33.17
C TRP A 390 -29.68 7.19 -32.14
N PHE A 391 -29.38 6.91 -30.87
CA PHE A 391 -30.36 6.82 -29.79
C PHE A 391 -30.28 7.99 -28.81
N THR A 392 -31.32 8.83 -28.76
CA THR A 392 -31.45 9.92 -27.79
C THR A 392 -32.14 9.43 -26.50
N PRO A 393 -31.46 9.33 -25.34
CA PRO A 393 -32.09 8.84 -24.11
C PRO A 393 -33.17 9.81 -23.61
N ARG A 394 -34.42 9.30 -23.51
CA ARG A 394 -35.59 10.10 -23.14
C ARG A 394 -35.91 10.05 -21.66
N TRP A 395 -35.63 8.94 -20.98
CA TRP A 395 -36.06 8.70 -19.60
C TRP A 395 -35.04 9.19 -18.57
N GLU A 396 -35.52 9.55 -17.37
CA GLU A 396 -34.66 9.69 -16.20
C GLU A 396 -34.63 8.40 -15.38
N TRP A 397 -33.54 8.16 -14.66
CA TRP A 397 -33.45 7.02 -13.74
C TRP A 397 -34.56 7.09 -12.66
N PRO A 398 -35.34 6.03 -12.42
CA PRO A 398 -36.48 6.06 -11.50
C PRO A 398 -36.09 6.50 -10.08
N THR A 399 -36.89 7.36 -9.45
CA THR A 399 -36.59 7.94 -8.13
C THR A 399 -36.41 6.87 -7.05
N ALA A 400 -37.25 5.83 -7.04
CA ALA A 400 -37.15 4.68 -6.15
C ALA A 400 -35.82 3.90 -6.29
N LEU A 401 -35.13 4.01 -7.43
CA LEU A 401 -33.86 3.35 -7.71
C LEU A 401 -32.65 4.30 -7.62
N ARG A 402 -32.80 5.54 -7.15
CA ARG A 402 -31.69 6.52 -6.98
C ARG A 402 -30.82 6.21 -5.74
N ASN A 403 -30.61 4.93 -5.44
CA ASN A 403 -29.89 4.37 -4.30
C ASN A 403 -28.85 3.32 -4.77
N LYS A 404 -28.20 2.61 -3.84
CA LYS A 404 -27.18 1.60 -4.14
C LYS A 404 -27.71 0.19 -4.37
N TRP A 405 -28.97 -0.09 -4.03
CA TRP A 405 -29.53 -1.44 -4.07
C TRP A 405 -29.40 -2.18 -5.41
N PRO A 406 -29.63 -1.57 -6.60
CA PRO A 406 -29.49 -2.30 -7.87
C PRO A 406 -28.06 -2.82 -8.10
N ALA A 407 -27.05 -2.02 -7.74
CA ALA A 407 -25.65 -2.42 -7.86
C ALA A 407 -25.16 -3.32 -6.71
N ILE A 408 -25.76 -3.23 -5.50
CA ILE A 408 -25.51 -4.21 -4.42
C ILE A 408 -26.02 -5.59 -4.85
N VAL A 409 -27.28 -5.67 -5.29
CA VAL A 409 -27.90 -6.93 -5.74
C VAL A 409 -27.11 -7.51 -6.91
N LEU A 410 -26.71 -6.69 -7.88
CA LEU A 410 -25.90 -7.15 -9.00
C LEU A 410 -24.46 -7.53 -8.60
N PHE A 411 -23.87 -6.93 -7.55
CA PHE A 411 -22.55 -7.32 -7.04
C PHE A 411 -22.61 -8.68 -6.33
N VAL A 412 -23.58 -8.89 -5.42
CA VAL A 412 -23.81 -10.19 -4.77
C VAL A 412 -24.14 -11.26 -5.81
N MET A 413 -25.01 -10.95 -6.78
CA MET A 413 -25.36 -11.85 -7.89
C MET A 413 -24.13 -12.21 -8.74
N VAL A 414 -23.24 -11.26 -9.04
CA VAL A 414 -22.01 -11.54 -9.80
C VAL A 414 -21.05 -12.41 -9.00
N LEU A 415 -20.90 -12.22 -7.69
CA LEU A 415 -20.10 -13.12 -6.84
C LEU A 415 -20.71 -14.53 -6.76
N PHE A 416 -22.04 -14.64 -6.69
CA PHE A 416 -22.74 -15.91 -6.62
C PHE A 416 -22.70 -16.70 -7.94
N ILE A 417 -22.91 -16.01 -9.08
CA ILE A 417 -22.83 -16.62 -10.43
C ILE A 417 -21.38 -16.94 -10.81
N TYR A 418 -20.40 -16.16 -10.32
CA TYR A 418 -18.97 -16.44 -10.50
C TYR A 418 -18.58 -17.82 -9.96
N GLU A 419 -19.14 -18.21 -8.82
CA GLU A 419 -18.91 -19.49 -8.16
C GLU A 419 -19.79 -20.60 -8.77
N LEU A 420 -21.13 -20.44 -8.75
CA LEU A 420 -22.10 -21.47 -9.17
C LEU A 420 -21.96 -21.97 -10.63
N PHE A 421 -21.24 -21.24 -11.47
CA PHE A 421 -20.99 -21.59 -12.87
C PHE A 421 -19.50 -21.64 -13.22
N ASP A 422 -18.62 -21.65 -12.22
CA ASP A 422 -17.16 -21.61 -12.34
C ASP A 422 -16.69 -20.71 -13.50
N LEU A 423 -17.14 -19.45 -13.51
CA LEU A 423 -16.88 -18.53 -14.63
C LEU A 423 -15.38 -18.32 -14.90
N TRP A 424 -14.53 -18.67 -13.93
CA TRP A 424 -13.08 -18.65 -14.01
C TRP A 424 -12.46 -19.85 -14.75
N SER A 425 -13.15 -20.98 -14.83
CA SER A 425 -12.72 -22.20 -15.51
C SER A 425 -13.23 -22.29 -16.95
N ASP A 426 -14.39 -21.68 -17.24
CA ASP A 426 -15.06 -21.69 -18.55
C ASP A 426 -14.84 -20.35 -19.30
N PRO A 427 -14.06 -20.34 -20.41
CA PRO A 427 -13.83 -19.14 -21.22
C PRO A 427 -15.06 -18.70 -22.03
N TRP A 428 -15.92 -19.62 -22.46
CA TRP A 428 -17.16 -19.32 -23.18
C TRP A 428 -18.12 -18.54 -22.29
N MET A 429 -18.29 -18.97 -21.04
CA MET A 429 -19.07 -18.28 -20.01
C MET A 429 -18.43 -16.94 -19.59
N THR A 430 -17.09 -16.86 -19.53
CA THR A 430 -16.38 -15.57 -19.43
C THR A 430 -16.76 -14.64 -20.60
N GLY A 431 -16.78 -15.15 -21.83
CA GLY A 431 -17.19 -14.40 -23.03
C GLY A 431 -18.63 -13.88 -22.95
N ILE A 432 -19.57 -14.74 -22.55
CA ILE A 432 -20.97 -14.36 -22.32
C ILE A 432 -21.07 -13.25 -21.28
N MET A 433 -20.33 -13.35 -20.17
CA MET A 433 -20.31 -12.30 -19.14
C MET A 433 -19.81 -10.96 -19.71
N ILE A 434 -18.69 -10.94 -20.43
CA ILE A 434 -18.12 -9.71 -21.00
C ILE A 434 -19.12 -9.07 -21.97
N VAL A 435 -19.70 -9.86 -22.90
CA VAL A 435 -20.71 -9.38 -23.86
C VAL A 435 -21.96 -8.86 -23.13
N GLY A 436 -22.40 -9.55 -22.07
CA GLY A 436 -23.51 -9.12 -21.21
C GLY A 436 -23.27 -7.77 -20.55
N TYR A 437 -22.06 -7.49 -20.08
CA TYR A 437 -21.69 -6.18 -19.53
C TYR A 437 -21.71 -5.07 -20.58
N PHE A 438 -21.18 -5.31 -21.80
CA PHE A 438 -21.29 -4.36 -22.90
C PHE A 438 -22.76 -4.09 -23.27
N ALA A 439 -23.58 -5.14 -23.42
CA ALA A 439 -24.99 -5.04 -23.74
C ALA A 439 -25.77 -4.25 -22.67
N ALA A 440 -25.58 -4.58 -21.38
CA ALA A 440 -26.22 -3.87 -20.26
C ALA A 440 -25.84 -2.39 -20.21
N ALA A 441 -24.57 -2.05 -20.42
CA ALA A 441 -24.10 -0.67 -20.46
C ALA A 441 -24.72 0.12 -21.63
N ILE A 442 -24.77 -0.47 -22.82
CA ILE A 442 -25.37 0.13 -24.03
C ILE A 442 -26.88 0.32 -23.83
N VAL A 443 -27.61 -0.70 -23.36
CA VAL A 443 -29.07 -0.63 -23.16
C VAL A 443 -29.44 0.43 -22.11
N VAL A 444 -28.83 0.38 -20.92
CA VAL A 444 -29.16 1.30 -19.82
C VAL A 444 -28.89 2.75 -20.22
N ASP A 445 -27.71 3.06 -20.75
CA ASP A 445 -27.37 4.45 -21.10
C ASP A 445 -27.89 4.90 -22.49
N SER A 446 -28.54 4.03 -23.27
CA SER A 446 -29.34 4.44 -24.44
C SER A 446 -30.78 4.79 -24.08
N LEU A 447 -31.34 4.14 -23.06
CA LEU A 447 -32.69 4.43 -22.54
C LEU A 447 -32.68 5.64 -21.58
N PHE A 448 -31.74 5.66 -20.64
CA PHE A 448 -31.68 6.62 -19.53
C PHE A 448 -30.64 7.74 -19.75
N ARG A 449 -30.99 8.95 -19.29
CA ARG A 449 -30.18 10.16 -19.43
C ARG A 449 -28.95 10.18 -18.51
N ARG A 450 -27.88 10.81 -19.00
CA ARG A 450 -26.56 10.92 -18.34
C ARG A 450 -25.89 9.55 -18.14
N ALA A 451 -24.96 9.39 -17.20
CA ALA A 451 -24.25 8.12 -16.96
C ALA A 451 -24.99 7.28 -15.90
N SER A 452 -26.17 6.77 -16.23
CA SER A 452 -27.04 6.02 -15.33
C SER A 452 -26.45 4.65 -14.99
N PHE A 453 -25.93 3.92 -15.98
CA PHE A 453 -25.29 2.62 -15.76
C PHE A 453 -24.15 2.72 -14.75
N CYS A 454 -23.19 3.62 -15.01
CA CYS A 454 -22.03 3.83 -14.14
C CYS A 454 -22.41 4.27 -12.71
N LYS A 455 -23.52 4.99 -12.54
CA LYS A 455 -23.92 5.52 -11.22
C LYS A 455 -24.68 4.52 -10.36
N TYR A 456 -25.63 3.81 -10.97
CA TYR A 456 -26.66 3.06 -10.24
C TYR A 456 -26.64 1.54 -10.48
N VAL A 457 -26.02 1.06 -11.55
CA VAL A 457 -26.10 -0.36 -11.97
C VAL A 457 -24.75 -1.06 -11.90
N CYS A 458 -23.69 -0.46 -12.45
CA CYS A 458 -22.39 -1.11 -12.63
C CYS A 458 -21.78 -1.55 -11.29
N PRO A 459 -21.62 -2.87 -11.02
CA PRO A 459 -21.15 -3.36 -9.72
C PRO A 459 -19.63 -3.13 -9.57
N VAL A 460 -18.85 -3.41 -10.63
CA VAL A 460 -17.43 -3.02 -10.75
C VAL A 460 -17.27 -1.51 -10.53
N GLY A 461 -18.23 -0.69 -10.99
CA GLY A 461 -18.28 0.74 -10.69
C GLY A 461 -18.35 1.03 -9.19
N GLN A 462 -19.20 0.33 -8.42
CA GLN A 462 -19.30 0.53 -6.97
C GLN A 462 -18.08 -0.01 -6.21
N PHE A 463 -17.56 -1.18 -6.61
CA PHE A 463 -16.30 -1.73 -6.11
C PHE A 463 -15.16 -0.71 -6.26
N ASN A 464 -15.01 -0.14 -7.45
CA ASN A 464 -14.05 0.91 -7.75
C ASN A 464 -14.31 2.17 -6.91
N PHE A 465 -15.56 2.62 -6.80
CA PHE A 465 -15.92 3.78 -5.98
C PHE A 465 -15.58 3.59 -4.49
N LEU A 466 -15.67 2.37 -3.94
CA LEU A 466 -15.23 2.06 -2.57
C LEU A 466 -13.71 1.95 -2.46
N GLY A 467 -13.04 1.11 -3.26
CA GLY A 467 -11.58 0.92 -3.18
C GLY A 467 -10.82 2.24 -3.39
N SER A 468 -11.24 3.04 -4.37
CA SER A 468 -10.67 4.37 -4.62
C SER A 468 -10.87 5.38 -3.47
N THR A 469 -11.69 5.12 -2.45
CA THR A 469 -11.71 5.96 -1.24
C THR A 469 -10.38 5.92 -0.48
N LEU A 470 -9.56 4.90 -0.71
CA LEU A 470 -8.25 4.72 -0.10
C LEU A 470 -7.11 5.31 -0.95
N SER A 471 -7.40 5.68 -2.21
CA SER A 471 -6.43 6.35 -3.08
C SER A 471 -5.98 7.72 -2.53
N PRO A 472 -4.69 8.09 -2.68
CA PRO A 472 -4.22 9.43 -2.33
C PRO A 472 -4.65 10.51 -3.35
N LEU A 473 -5.28 10.16 -4.48
CA LEU A 473 -5.76 11.13 -5.47
C LEU A 473 -7.29 11.26 -5.46
N GLU A 474 -7.82 12.49 -5.57
CA GLU A 474 -9.24 12.76 -5.86
C GLU A 474 -9.44 13.87 -6.90
N VAL A 475 -10.47 13.78 -7.74
CA VAL A 475 -10.94 14.96 -8.50
C VAL A 475 -11.61 15.92 -7.52
N SER A 476 -11.13 17.16 -7.39
CA SER A 476 -11.64 18.12 -6.40
C SER A 476 -11.43 19.58 -6.83
N VAL A 477 -12.09 20.50 -6.13
CA VAL A 477 -11.95 21.95 -6.33
C VAL A 477 -10.60 22.43 -5.77
N ARG A 478 -9.94 23.38 -6.47
CA ARG A 478 -8.66 23.97 -6.01
C ARG A 478 -8.87 25.09 -4.99
N ASP A 479 -9.79 26.00 -5.28
CA ASP A 479 -10.22 27.07 -4.36
C ASP A 479 -11.75 27.18 -4.30
N GLN A 480 -12.30 27.15 -3.09
CA GLN A 480 -13.74 27.26 -2.85
C GLN A 480 -14.28 28.68 -3.10
N ALA A 481 -13.46 29.74 -3.02
CA ALA A 481 -13.88 31.12 -3.24
C ALA A 481 -14.14 31.44 -4.74
N VAL A 482 -13.31 30.91 -5.64
CA VAL A 482 -13.62 30.88 -7.09
C VAL A 482 -14.91 30.09 -7.36
N CYS A 483 -15.19 29.03 -6.59
CA CYS A 483 -16.42 28.24 -6.75
C CYS A 483 -17.68 28.85 -6.11
N SER A 484 -17.57 29.77 -5.14
CA SER A 484 -18.72 30.52 -4.62
C SER A 484 -19.15 31.60 -5.61
N SER A 485 -18.21 32.39 -6.12
CA SER A 485 -18.41 33.51 -7.06
C SER A 485 -18.85 33.09 -8.48
N CYS A 486 -18.39 31.95 -8.99
CA CYS A 486 -18.76 31.41 -10.31
C CYS A 486 -20.30 31.32 -10.50
N THR A 487 -20.90 32.06 -11.44
CA THR A 487 -22.37 32.08 -11.62
C THR A 487 -22.90 30.97 -12.55
N THR A 488 -22.13 30.57 -13.56
CA THR A 488 -22.57 29.64 -14.61
C THR A 488 -22.75 28.21 -14.11
N LYS A 489 -21.84 27.73 -13.23
CA LYS A 489 -21.76 26.36 -12.71
C LYS A 489 -21.69 25.28 -13.83
N ASP A 490 -20.98 25.59 -14.91
CA ASP A 490 -20.84 24.72 -16.10
C ASP A 490 -20.25 23.34 -15.78
N CYS A 491 -19.42 23.22 -14.74
CA CYS A 491 -18.84 21.95 -14.28
C CYS A 491 -19.88 20.85 -13.95
N ILE A 492 -21.15 21.21 -13.71
CA ILE A 492 -22.28 20.26 -13.63
C ILE A 492 -23.31 20.43 -14.76
N ARG A 493 -23.52 21.65 -15.28
CA ARG A 493 -24.52 21.91 -16.35
C ARG A 493 -24.06 21.48 -17.75
N GLY A 494 -22.77 21.62 -18.04
CA GLY A 494 -22.21 21.62 -19.39
C GLY A 494 -22.52 22.90 -20.17
N THR A 495 -21.70 23.18 -21.17
CA THR A 495 -21.85 24.33 -22.08
C THR A 495 -22.61 23.88 -23.33
N ARG A 496 -23.59 24.68 -23.76
CA ARG A 496 -24.35 24.48 -25.01
C ARG A 496 -24.01 25.61 -25.99
N ALA A 497 -24.26 25.37 -27.28
CA ALA A 497 -24.26 26.46 -28.25
C ALA A 497 -25.30 27.52 -27.87
N ALA A 498 -25.03 28.78 -28.18
CA ALA A 498 -26.02 29.84 -28.12
C ALA A 498 -27.17 29.53 -29.10
N ALA A 499 -28.37 30.01 -28.79
CA ALA A 499 -29.45 30.02 -29.77
C ALA A 499 -29.09 31.02 -30.88
N VAL A 500 -28.93 30.54 -32.11
CA VAL A 500 -29.11 31.41 -33.28
C VAL A 500 -30.63 31.64 -33.38
N GLU A 501 -31.05 32.89 -33.50
CA GLU A 501 -32.47 33.30 -33.35
C GLU A 501 -33.40 32.80 -34.49
N THR A 502 -32.89 31.96 -35.39
CA THR A 502 -33.55 31.49 -36.61
C THR A 502 -34.01 30.03 -36.54
N SER A 503 -34.93 29.71 -35.63
CA SER A 503 -36.04 28.73 -35.87
C SER A 503 -36.88 28.49 -34.62
N ALA A 504 -38.21 28.55 -34.76
CA ALA A 504 -39.17 28.31 -33.68
C ALA A 504 -39.41 26.81 -33.41
N SER A 505 -38.35 26.05 -33.15
CA SER A 505 -38.46 24.62 -32.78
C SER A 505 -37.97 24.36 -31.36
N ASN A 506 -38.63 23.45 -30.65
CA ASN A 506 -38.31 23.06 -29.26
C ASN A 506 -37.08 22.13 -29.16
N GLN A 507 -36.12 22.26 -30.08
CA GLN A 507 -34.91 21.44 -30.12
C GLN A 507 -33.89 21.90 -29.08
N GLN A 508 -33.33 20.95 -28.33
CA GLN A 508 -32.27 21.24 -27.37
C GLN A 508 -30.96 21.52 -28.11
N LEU A 509 -30.45 22.75 -27.95
CA LEU A 509 -29.20 23.22 -28.54
C LEU A 509 -28.03 22.25 -28.29
N PRO A 510 -27.16 22.02 -29.28
CA PRO A 510 -26.08 21.04 -29.17
C PRO A 510 -25.14 21.35 -28.01
N VAL A 511 -24.75 20.30 -27.29
CA VAL A 511 -23.82 20.38 -26.16
C VAL A 511 -22.40 20.50 -26.70
N ILE A 512 -21.76 21.65 -26.49
CA ILE A 512 -20.37 21.90 -26.86
C ILE A 512 -19.43 21.15 -25.91
N GLN A 513 -19.72 21.19 -24.61
CA GLN A 513 -18.94 20.52 -23.57
C GLN A 513 -19.87 19.96 -22.49
N ARG A 514 -19.71 18.67 -22.15
CA ARG A 514 -20.50 18.04 -21.08
C ARG A 514 -19.99 18.48 -19.71
N GLY A 515 -20.91 18.70 -18.77
CA GLY A 515 -20.61 18.75 -17.34
C GLY A 515 -20.61 17.34 -16.72
N CYS A 516 -20.51 17.24 -15.40
CA CYS A 516 -20.50 15.94 -14.72
C CYS A 516 -21.79 15.13 -14.92
N GLU A 517 -21.77 14.11 -15.79
CA GLU A 517 -22.91 13.22 -16.04
C GLU A 517 -23.39 12.45 -14.81
N LEU A 518 -22.52 12.22 -13.82
CA LEU A 518 -22.86 11.55 -12.55
C LEU A 518 -23.58 12.50 -11.58
N ALA A 519 -23.83 13.75 -11.99
CA ALA A 519 -24.45 14.82 -11.22
C ALA A 519 -23.73 15.14 -9.90
N LEU A 520 -22.40 15.01 -9.88
CA LEU A 520 -21.57 15.50 -8.78
C LEU A 520 -21.29 17.00 -8.94
N PHE A 521 -21.87 17.79 -8.04
CA PHE A 521 -21.57 19.21 -7.91
C PHE A 521 -20.24 19.38 -7.15
N GLN A 522 -19.18 19.68 -7.89
CA GLN A 522 -17.79 19.69 -7.42
C GLN A 522 -17.57 20.47 -6.10
N PRO A 523 -18.15 21.67 -5.88
CA PRO A 523 -18.00 22.42 -4.61
C PRO A 523 -18.64 21.77 -3.37
N ARG A 524 -19.28 20.61 -3.52
CA ARG A 524 -19.78 19.74 -2.43
C ARG A 524 -19.37 18.26 -2.62
N LYS A 525 -18.45 17.95 -3.53
CA LYS A 525 -17.93 16.58 -3.72
C LYS A 525 -16.89 16.29 -2.64
N VAL A 526 -16.90 15.06 -2.10
CA VAL A 526 -15.97 14.62 -1.04
C VAL A 526 -15.55 13.17 -1.32
N GLY A 527 -14.26 12.91 -1.54
CA GLY A 527 -13.75 11.58 -1.88
C GLY A 527 -14.11 11.13 -3.30
N ASN A 528 -13.79 9.87 -3.62
CA ASN A 528 -13.91 9.29 -4.96
C ASN A 528 -15.24 8.56 -5.23
N LEU A 529 -16.11 8.46 -4.23
CA LEU A 529 -17.45 7.91 -4.38
C LEU A 529 -18.22 8.59 -5.54
N ASP A 530 -18.91 7.80 -6.35
CA ASP A 530 -19.69 8.21 -7.53
C ASP A 530 -18.88 8.98 -8.61
N CYS A 531 -17.54 8.91 -8.63
CA CYS A 531 -16.72 9.69 -9.54
C CYS A 531 -15.84 8.83 -10.45
N THR A 532 -16.24 8.61 -11.70
CA THR A 532 -15.50 7.80 -12.71
C THR A 532 -14.24 8.47 -13.28
N PHE A 533 -13.72 9.55 -12.66
CA PHE A 533 -12.61 10.36 -13.18
C PHE A 533 -12.78 10.80 -14.66
N CYS A 534 -14.01 10.98 -15.12
CA CYS A 534 -14.32 11.32 -16.52
C CYS A 534 -13.83 12.71 -16.98
N LEU A 535 -13.33 13.55 -16.07
CA LEU A 535 -12.83 14.92 -16.25
C LEU A 535 -13.76 15.93 -16.99
N ASP A 536 -14.98 15.54 -17.38
CA ASP A 536 -15.98 16.42 -18.00
C ASP A 536 -16.18 17.74 -17.24
N CYS A 537 -16.20 17.67 -15.91
CA CYS A 537 -16.29 18.82 -15.02
C CYS A 537 -15.05 19.74 -15.01
N VAL A 538 -13.86 19.24 -15.38
CA VAL A 538 -12.63 20.03 -15.57
C VAL A 538 -12.70 20.76 -16.90
N TYR A 539 -13.00 20.04 -17.99
CA TYR A 539 -13.14 20.62 -19.33
C TYR A 539 -14.25 21.68 -19.39
N ALA A 540 -15.32 21.50 -18.60
CA ALA A 540 -16.41 22.46 -18.44
C ALA A 540 -16.17 23.54 -17.38
N CYS A 541 -14.95 23.75 -16.86
CA CYS A 541 -14.69 24.73 -15.81
C CYS A 541 -14.18 26.07 -16.40
N PRO A 542 -14.98 27.16 -16.41
CA PRO A 542 -14.57 28.45 -17.00
C PRO A 542 -13.47 29.19 -16.22
N HIS A 543 -12.99 28.63 -15.11
CA HIS A 543 -11.98 29.23 -14.23
C HIS A 543 -10.77 28.31 -13.97
N ASP A 544 -10.65 27.17 -14.67
CA ASP A 544 -9.67 26.09 -14.40
C ASP A 544 -9.44 25.86 -12.89
N ASN A 545 -10.52 25.56 -12.18
CA ASN A 545 -10.56 25.48 -10.71
C ASN A 545 -10.81 24.05 -10.18
N ILE A 546 -10.66 23.02 -11.02
CA ILE A 546 -10.84 21.62 -10.64
C ILE A 546 -9.59 20.83 -11.04
N GLY A 547 -8.97 20.16 -10.06
CA GLY A 547 -7.73 19.40 -10.19
C GLY A 547 -7.91 17.91 -9.91
N ILE A 548 -6.84 17.13 -10.13
CA ILE A 548 -6.70 15.77 -9.59
C ILE A 548 -5.69 15.87 -8.45
N VAL A 549 -6.21 16.07 -7.25
CA VAL A 549 -5.47 16.58 -6.11
C VAL A 549 -5.06 15.50 -5.13
N SER A 550 -3.92 15.68 -4.48
CA SER A 550 -3.48 14.79 -3.39
C SER A 550 -4.25 15.03 -2.10
N ARG A 551 -4.69 13.94 -1.46
CA ARG A 551 -5.29 13.87 -0.12
C ARG A 551 -4.70 12.69 0.66
N LEU A 552 -5.13 12.48 1.91
CA LEU A 552 -4.76 11.26 2.63
C LEU A 552 -5.68 10.07 2.24
N PRO A 553 -5.13 8.84 2.15
CA PRO A 553 -5.89 7.60 2.17
C PRO A 553 -6.88 7.55 3.34
N ALA A 554 -8.05 6.95 3.12
CA ALA A 554 -9.14 6.76 4.11
C ALA A 554 -9.73 8.02 4.79
N GLU A 555 -9.07 9.18 4.76
CA GLU A 555 -9.49 10.47 5.34
C GLU A 555 -10.96 10.82 5.04
N ARG A 556 -11.37 10.63 3.79
CA ARG A 556 -12.71 10.92 3.31
C ARG A 556 -13.77 9.89 3.78
N LEU A 557 -13.40 8.83 4.51
CA LEU A 557 -14.35 7.93 5.17
C LEU A 557 -14.69 8.41 6.59
N ALA A 558 -13.71 8.92 7.33
CA ALA A 558 -13.88 9.41 8.71
C ALA A 558 -14.82 10.63 8.78
N VAL A 559 -14.57 11.67 7.98
CA VAL A 559 -15.29 12.95 8.03
C VAL A 559 -16.81 12.79 7.80
N SER A 560 -17.62 13.27 8.74
CA SER A 560 -19.09 13.27 8.65
C SER A 560 -19.66 14.26 7.60
N GLY A 561 -20.97 14.21 7.34
CA GLY A 561 -21.70 15.31 6.70
C GLY A 561 -22.04 15.14 5.21
N THR A 562 -22.60 16.22 4.64
CA THR A 562 -23.41 16.18 3.41
C THR A 562 -22.58 16.26 2.12
N ARG A 563 -22.58 15.18 1.34
CA ARG A 563 -21.80 15.01 0.11
C ARG A 563 -22.67 15.16 -1.14
N SER A 564 -22.11 15.66 -2.23
CA SER A 564 -22.82 15.73 -3.51
C SER A 564 -23.14 14.33 -4.06
N GLY A 565 -24.26 14.19 -4.75
CA GLY A 565 -24.76 12.92 -5.30
C GLY A 565 -25.29 11.91 -4.27
N ILE A 566 -24.72 11.89 -3.06
CA ILE A 566 -24.91 10.81 -2.07
C ILE A 566 -25.61 11.31 -0.78
N GLY A 567 -25.44 12.57 -0.39
CA GLY A 567 -25.97 13.09 0.88
C GLY A 567 -25.09 12.72 2.08
N LYS A 568 -25.72 12.45 3.23
CA LYS A 568 -25.05 12.06 4.48
C LYS A 568 -24.84 10.55 4.52
N ILE A 569 -23.60 10.08 4.34
CA ILE A 569 -23.30 8.63 4.27
C ILE A 569 -23.52 7.94 5.62
N GLU A 570 -23.28 8.65 6.72
CA GLU A 570 -23.47 8.20 8.10
C GLU A 570 -24.95 7.91 8.45
N LYS A 571 -25.89 8.23 7.55
CA LYS A 571 -27.33 7.93 7.68
C LYS A 571 -27.88 7.02 6.56
N ARG A 572 -27.03 6.45 5.71
CA ARG A 572 -27.45 5.67 4.53
C ARG A 572 -27.18 4.18 4.70
N PHE A 573 -28.23 3.45 5.08
CA PHE A 573 -28.19 1.99 5.16
C PHE A 573 -27.80 1.31 3.83
N ASP A 574 -28.12 1.90 2.68
CA ASP A 574 -27.68 1.37 1.38
C ASP A 574 -26.17 1.59 1.09
N PHE A 575 -25.53 2.58 1.74
CA PHE A 575 -24.07 2.66 1.77
C PHE A 575 -23.49 1.65 2.78
N THR A 576 -24.12 1.50 3.95
CA THR A 576 -23.74 0.52 4.98
C THR A 576 -23.71 -0.90 4.42
N VAL A 577 -24.78 -1.36 3.76
CA VAL A 577 -24.84 -2.69 3.14
C VAL A 577 -23.81 -2.84 2.03
N LEU A 578 -23.56 -1.79 1.22
CA LEU A 578 -22.51 -1.83 0.20
C LEU A 578 -21.10 -2.00 0.81
N ALA A 579 -20.82 -1.33 1.93
CA ALA A 579 -19.55 -1.49 2.66
C ALA A 579 -19.42 -2.88 3.31
N ILE A 580 -20.52 -3.43 3.85
CA ILE A 580 -20.57 -4.79 4.40
C ILE A 580 -20.29 -5.81 3.29
N VAL A 581 -21.05 -5.80 2.19
CA VAL A 581 -20.87 -6.71 1.05
C VAL A 581 -19.48 -6.58 0.44
N PHE A 582 -18.89 -5.38 0.43
CA PHE A 582 -17.52 -5.17 -0.04
C PHE A 582 -16.46 -5.79 0.87
N THR A 583 -16.60 -5.71 2.19
CA THR A 583 -15.61 -6.26 3.15
C THR A 583 -15.80 -7.76 3.39
N PHE A 584 -17.04 -8.21 3.65
CA PHE A 584 -17.34 -9.63 3.85
C PHE A 584 -17.31 -10.42 2.53
N GLY A 585 -17.60 -9.78 1.40
CA GLY A 585 -17.37 -10.36 0.07
C GLY A 585 -15.89 -10.58 -0.27
N ALA A 586 -14.97 -9.82 0.34
CA ALA A 586 -13.53 -10.05 0.19
C ALA A 586 -13.10 -11.35 0.89
N LEU A 587 -13.57 -11.53 2.15
CA LEU A 587 -13.39 -12.77 2.90
C LEU A 587 -14.03 -13.95 2.18
N LEU A 588 -15.28 -13.83 1.75
CA LEU A 588 -16.00 -14.89 1.06
C LEU A 588 -15.36 -15.29 -0.28
N ASN A 589 -14.87 -14.33 -1.08
CA ASN A 589 -14.26 -14.67 -2.37
C ASN A 589 -12.89 -15.35 -2.22
N ALA A 590 -12.09 -14.99 -1.21
CA ALA A 590 -10.86 -15.72 -0.89
C ALA A 590 -11.16 -17.08 -0.22
N PHE A 591 -12.15 -17.14 0.67
CA PHE A 591 -12.58 -18.38 1.35
C PHE A 591 -13.04 -19.44 0.35
N ALA A 592 -13.81 -19.06 -0.67
CA ALA A 592 -14.27 -19.98 -1.72
C ALA A 592 -13.15 -20.66 -2.51
N MET A 593 -11.90 -20.16 -2.45
CA MET A 593 -10.76 -20.73 -3.19
C MET A 593 -9.84 -21.61 -2.35
N ILE A 594 -10.17 -21.90 -1.07
CA ILE A 594 -9.32 -22.71 -0.18
C ILE A 594 -9.93 -24.09 0.08
N SER A 595 -9.08 -25.12 0.13
CA SER A 595 -9.50 -26.53 0.22
C SER A 595 -10.51 -26.88 1.35
N PRO A 596 -10.49 -26.22 2.54
CA PRO A 596 -11.49 -26.45 3.58
C PRO A 596 -12.95 -26.16 3.18
N VAL A 597 -13.20 -25.34 2.14
CA VAL A 597 -14.57 -25.04 1.68
C VAL A 597 -15.21 -26.23 0.99
N TYR A 598 -14.52 -26.90 0.06
CA TYR A 598 -15.08 -28.07 -0.62
C TYR A 598 -15.40 -29.20 0.36
N ALA A 599 -14.63 -29.35 1.44
CA ALA A 599 -14.92 -30.29 2.52
C ALA A 599 -16.17 -29.88 3.34
N LEU A 600 -16.36 -28.58 3.59
CA LEU A 600 -17.57 -28.06 4.24
C LEU A 600 -18.82 -28.26 3.36
N GLU A 601 -18.72 -28.01 2.06
CA GLU A 601 -19.82 -28.18 1.10
C GLU A 601 -20.22 -29.66 0.96
N GLN A 602 -19.24 -30.56 0.86
CA GLN A 602 -19.48 -32.01 0.87
C GLN A 602 -20.17 -32.46 2.17
N TRP A 603 -19.70 -32.00 3.33
CA TRP A 603 -20.33 -32.29 4.61
C TRP A 603 -21.78 -31.76 4.69
N ILE A 604 -22.06 -30.55 4.18
CA ILE A 604 -23.43 -30.03 4.11
C ILE A 604 -24.28 -30.90 3.17
N ALA A 605 -23.76 -31.30 2.00
CA ALA A 605 -24.46 -32.15 1.04
C ALA A 605 -24.83 -33.52 1.65
N GLU A 606 -23.90 -34.15 2.37
CA GLU A 606 -24.12 -35.41 3.08
C GLU A 606 -25.19 -35.29 4.18
N VAL A 607 -25.09 -34.27 5.04
CA VAL A 607 -26.00 -34.06 6.17
C VAL A 607 -27.41 -33.64 5.73
N THR A 608 -27.52 -32.88 4.64
CA THR A 608 -28.82 -32.38 4.12
C THR A 608 -29.46 -33.29 3.06
N GLY A 609 -28.69 -34.21 2.47
CA GLY A 609 -29.12 -35.01 1.32
C GLY A 609 -29.26 -34.22 0.01
N LEU A 610 -28.77 -32.98 -0.05
CA LEU A 610 -28.84 -32.14 -1.24
C LEU A 610 -27.89 -32.65 -2.33
N ARG A 611 -28.42 -32.82 -3.55
CA ARG A 611 -27.68 -33.28 -4.75
C ARG A 611 -27.40 -32.18 -5.77
N VAL A 612 -27.70 -30.94 -5.41
CA VAL A 612 -27.50 -29.75 -6.25
C VAL A 612 -26.87 -28.70 -5.36
N GLU A 613 -25.85 -28.03 -5.87
CA GLU A 613 -24.96 -27.14 -5.12
C GLU A 613 -25.61 -25.80 -4.71
N TRP A 614 -26.41 -25.20 -5.60
CA TRP A 614 -26.93 -23.83 -5.42
C TRP A 614 -27.60 -23.53 -4.05
N PRO A 615 -28.33 -24.44 -3.37
CA PRO A 615 -28.91 -24.15 -2.06
C PRO A 615 -27.86 -24.14 -0.94
N ILE A 616 -26.78 -24.94 -1.07
CA ILE A 616 -25.64 -24.99 -0.14
C ILE A 616 -24.89 -23.68 -0.25
N LEU A 617 -24.47 -23.33 -1.48
CA LEU A 617 -23.80 -22.07 -1.80
C LEU A 617 -24.64 -20.85 -1.39
N ALA A 618 -25.96 -20.86 -1.65
CA ALA A 618 -26.86 -19.77 -1.24
C ALA A 618 -26.99 -19.67 0.30
N GLY A 619 -26.96 -20.81 1.00
CA GLY A 619 -26.87 -20.84 2.46
C GLY A 619 -25.59 -20.20 2.98
N MET A 620 -24.44 -20.57 2.42
CA MET A 620 -23.13 -20.02 2.77
C MET A 620 -23.02 -18.51 2.48
N PHE A 621 -23.50 -18.05 1.32
CA PHE A 621 -23.62 -16.61 1.01
C PHE A 621 -24.55 -15.89 1.99
N GLY A 622 -25.66 -16.52 2.39
CA GLY A 622 -26.58 -15.99 3.41
C GLY A 622 -25.94 -15.86 4.79
N VAL A 623 -25.10 -16.83 5.18
CA VAL A 623 -24.31 -16.76 6.42
C VAL A 623 -23.29 -15.62 6.33
N ALA A 624 -22.37 -15.66 5.37
CA ALA A 624 -21.22 -14.76 5.30
C ALA A 624 -21.58 -13.29 4.96
N LEU A 625 -22.62 -13.05 4.15
CA LEU A 625 -22.99 -11.69 3.71
C LEU A 625 -24.17 -11.08 4.49
N VAL A 626 -24.90 -11.86 5.30
CA VAL A 626 -26.05 -11.37 6.06
C VAL A 626 -25.97 -11.72 7.55
N LEU A 627 -25.93 -13.00 7.92
CA LEU A 627 -26.06 -13.41 9.33
C LEU A 627 -24.82 -13.06 10.16
N GLU A 628 -23.63 -13.40 9.67
CA GLU A 628 -22.36 -13.10 10.32
C GLU A 628 -22.14 -11.58 10.49
N PRO A 629 -22.22 -10.73 9.45
CA PRO A 629 -22.09 -9.29 9.63
C PRO A 629 -23.19 -8.68 10.50
N ALA A 630 -24.45 -9.16 10.42
CA ALA A 630 -25.51 -8.66 11.30
C ALA A 630 -25.22 -8.97 12.78
N LEU A 631 -24.69 -10.16 13.09
CA LEU A 631 -24.28 -10.54 14.43
C LEU A 631 -23.06 -9.72 14.90
N LEU A 632 -21.96 -9.74 14.15
CA LEU A 632 -20.71 -9.10 14.52
C LEU A 632 -20.85 -7.57 14.67
N LEU A 633 -21.50 -6.90 13.71
CA LEU A 633 -21.73 -5.45 13.74
C LEU A 633 -22.80 -5.09 14.78
N GLY A 634 -23.79 -5.97 14.99
CA GLY A 634 -24.80 -5.82 16.04
C GLY A 634 -24.20 -5.85 17.43
N VAL A 635 -23.30 -6.81 17.71
CA VAL A 635 -22.56 -6.93 18.98
C VAL A 635 -21.62 -5.74 19.17
N ALA A 636 -20.81 -5.38 18.16
CA ALA A 636 -19.92 -4.22 18.24
C ALA A 636 -20.70 -2.92 18.54
N ALA A 637 -21.79 -2.67 17.81
CA ALA A 637 -22.67 -1.52 18.03
C ALA A 637 -23.35 -1.55 19.41
N ALA A 638 -23.77 -2.73 19.90
CA ALA A 638 -24.40 -2.88 21.22
C ALA A 638 -23.44 -2.53 22.36
N ILE A 639 -22.17 -2.94 22.26
CA ILE A 639 -21.13 -2.62 23.25
C ILE A 639 -20.74 -1.13 23.15
N SER A 640 -20.50 -0.60 21.93
CA SER A 640 -20.11 0.81 21.73
C SER A 640 -21.14 1.83 22.23
N ARG A 641 -22.41 1.44 22.36
CA ARG A 641 -23.50 2.29 22.86
C ARG A 641 -23.86 2.08 24.35
N LEU A 642 -23.16 1.22 25.10
CA LEU A 642 -23.52 0.95 26.51
C LEU A 642 -23.63 2.25 27.32
N GLY A 643 -24.82 2.51 27.89
CA GLY A 643 -25.12 3.81 28.51
C GLY A 643 -25.22 4.96 27.50
N SER A 644 -25.99 4.74 26.43
CA SER A 644 -26.48 5.72 25.44
C SER A 644 -27.73 5.13 24.75
N ASP A 645 -28.78 5.94 24.59
CA ASP A 645 -30.07 5.49 24.02
C ASP A 645 -30.09 5.43 22.48
N GLU A 646 -28.93 5.53 21.83
CA GLU A 646 -28.86 5.54 20.36
C GLU A 646 -29.32 4.19 19.74
N PRO A 647 -30.18 4.21 18.70
CA PRO A 647 -30.54 3.00 17.95
C PRO A 647 -29.32 2.28 17.36
N LEU A 648 -29.22 0.96 17.53
CA LEU A 648 -28.13 0.12 16.99
C LEU A 648 -27.80 0.43 15.53
N LEU A 649 -28.82 0.52 14.68
CA LEU A 649 -28.66 0.77 13.24
C LEU A 649 -27.99 2.13 12.94
N SER A 650 -28.16 3.14 13.79
CA SER A 650 -27.50 4.43 13.64
C SER A 650 -25.99 4.33 13.93
N VAL A 651 -25.61 3.56 14.97
CA VAL A 651 -24.20 3.24 15.27
C VAL A 651 -23.59 2.40 14.15
N VAL A 652 -24.26 1.33 13.70
CA VAL A 652 -23.80 0.49 12.57
C VAL A 652 -23.61 1.30 11.29
N ASN A 653 -24.59 2.14 10.91
CA ASN A 653 -24.47 3.01 9.73
C ASN A 653 -23.29 3.99 9.82
N ARG A 654 -22.99 4.46 11.04
CA ARG A 654 -21.90 5.41 11.27
C ARG A 654 -20.53 4.74 11.19
N TYR A 655 -20.38 3.55 11.76
CA TYR A 655 -19.11 2.84 11.85
C TYR A 655 -18.80 1.91 10.66
N ALA A 656 -19.78 1.45 9.87
CA ALA A 656 -19.50 0.60 8.70
C ALA A 656 -18.51 1.22 7.69
N ARG A 657 -18.33 2.55 7.73
CA ARG A 657 -17.29 3.30 7.00
C ARG A 657 -15.85 2.84 7.32
N SER A 658 -15.59 2.33 8.53
CA SER A 658 -14.29 1.76 8.91
C SER A 658 -14.07 0.33 8.43
N LEU A 659 -15.06 -0.36 7.86
CA LEU A 659 -14.84 -1.70 7.29
C LEU A 659 -14.09 -1.65 5.96
N VAL A 660 -14.21 -0.54 5.23
CA VAL A 660 -13.72 -0.38 3.84
C VAL A 660 -12.19 -0.47 3.72
N PRO A 661 -11.37 0.13 4.61
CA PRO A 661 -9.90 -0.01 4.54
C PRO A 661 -9.43 -1.47 4.64
N LEU A 662 -9.87 -2.23 5.66
CA LEU A 662 -9.56 -3.65 5.81
C LEU A 662 -10.11 -4.48 4.64
N GLY A 663 -11.37 -4.26 4.23
CA GLY A 663 -11.97 -4.98 3.11
C GLY A 663 -11.17 -4.83 1.81
N PHE A 664 -10.69 -3.62 1.50
CA PHE A 664 -9.80 -3.42 0.35
C PHE A 664 -8.39 -3.97 0.58
N GLY A 665 -7.88 -3.99 1.80
CA GLY A 665 -6.62 -4.67 2.13
C GLY A 665 -6.68 -6.17 1.83
N ILE A 666 -7.81 -6.81 2.12
CA ILE A 666 -8.09 -8.22 1.80
C ILE A 666 -8.22 -8.42 0.29
N TRP A 667 -8.97 -7.56 -0.42
CA TRP A 667 -9.04 -7.59 -1.88
C TRP A 667 -7.67 -7.40 -2.55
N LEU A 668 -6.84 -6.50 -2.00
CA LEU A 668 -5.52 -6.15 -2.54
C LEU A 668 -4.47 -7.24 -2.25
N ALA A 669 -4.60 -7.97 -1.14
CA ALA A 669 -3.87 -9.20 -0.89
C ALA A 669 -4.27 -10.28 -1.90
N HIS A 670 -5.51 -10.76 -1.85
CA HIS A 670 -5.99 -11.89 -2.65
C HIS A 670 -5.88 -11.67 -4.18
N TYR A 671 -6.29 -10.50 -4.70
CA TYR A 671 -6.10 -10.20 -6.13
C TYR A 671 -4.67 -9.76 -6.46
N GLY A 672 -3.86 -9.40 -5.46
CA GLY A 672 -2.42 -9.23 -5.59
C GLY A 672 -1.72 -10.57 -5.75
N PHE A 673 -2.10 -11.59 -4.98
CA PHE A 673 -1.54 -12.94 -5.00
C PHE A 673 -1.55 -13.51 -6.41
N HIS A 674 -2.73 -13.80 -6.97
CA HIS A 674 -2.87 -14.36 -8.32
C HIS A 674 -2.20 -13.48 -9.39
N PHE A 675 -2.23 -12.15 -9.25
CA PHE A 675 -1.63 -11.22 -10.21
C PHE A 675 -0.10 -11.27 -10.21
N PHE A 676 0.53 -11.34 -9.04
CA PHE A 676 1.98 -11.39 -8.92
C PHE A 676 2.52 -12.78 -9.23
N THR A 677 1.91 -13.85 -8.69
CA THR A 677 2.32 -15.23 -8.98
C THR A 677 2.05 -15.61 -10.44
N GLY A 678 0.96 -15.14 -11.04
CA GLY A 678 0.61 -15.34 -12.45
C GLY A 678 1.16 -14.29 -13.43
N PHE A 679 2.03 -13.37 -13.01
CA PHE A 679 2.30 -12.14 -13.77
C PHE A 679 2.71 -12.33 -15.24
N LEU A 680 3.65 -13.23 -15.52
CA LEU A 680 4.21 -13.46 -16.87
C LEU A 680 3.40 -14.44 -17.72
N THR A 681 2.43 -15.16 -17.14
CA THR A 681 1.59 -16.15 -17.85
C THR A 681 0.82 -15.58 -19.05
N VAL A 682 0.64 -14.25 -19.12
CA VAL A 682 0.09 -13.55 -20.29
C VAL A 682 0.94 -13.73 -21.55
N ILE A 683 2.25 -13.96 -21.42
CA ILE A 683 3.18 -14.12 -22.54
C ILE A 683 2.87 -15.40 -23.34
N PRO A 684 2.95 -16.64 -22.78
CA PRO A 684 2.64 -17.86 -23.52
C PRO A 684 1.20 -17.91 -24.03
N VAL A 685 0.24 -17.32 -23.31
CA VAL A 685 -1.16 -17.27 -23.75
C VAL A 685 -1.37 -16.26 -24.88
N ALA A 686 -0.61 -15.16 -24.93
CA ALA A 686 -0.61 -14.25 -26.07
C ALA A 686 0.10 -14.85 -27.30
N GLN A 687 1.16 -15.64 -27.09
CA GLN A 687 1.83 -16.41 -28.15
C GLN A 687 0.87 -17.44 -28.78
N ASP A 688 0.31 -18.36 -27.99
CA ASP A 688 -0.65 -19.39 -28.47
C ASP A 688 -1.88 -18.76 -29.15
N ALA A 689 -2.37 -17.61 -28.67
CA ALA A 689 -3.44 -16.85 -29.31
C ALA A 689 -3.03 -16.24 -30.66
N ALA A 690 -1.83 -15.67 -30.78
CA ALA A 690 -1.33 -15.09 -32.03
C ALA A 690 -1.07 -16.18 -33.08
N ASP A 691 -0.44 -17.28 -32.68
CA ASP A 691 -0.06 -18.37 -33.57
C ASP A 691 -1.31 -19.06 -34.15
N ARG A 692 -2.36 -19.22 -33.34
CA ARG A 692 -3.69 -19.68 -33.80
C ARG A 692 -4.39 -18.67 -34.72
N ALA A 693 -4.27 -17.37 -34.45
CA ALA A 693 -4.96 -16.33 -35.21
C ALA A 693 -4.34 -16.08 -36.59
N PHE A 694 -3.03 -16.27 -36.74
CA PHE A 694 -2.26 -15.92 -37.94
C PHE A 694 -1.58 -17.11 -38.64
N GLY A 695 -1.54 -18.30 -38.03
CA GLY A 695 -0.91 -19.50 -38.59
C GLY A 695 0.62 -19.44 -38.67
N MET A 696 1.24 -18.52 -37.92
CA MET A 696 2.69 -18.24 -37.92
C MET A 696 3.12 -17.79 -36.52
N ALA A 697 4.32 -18.20 -36.10
CA ALA A 697 4.92 -17.88 -34.79
C ALA A 697 5.35 -16.40 -34.64
N LEU A 698 4.41 -15.47 -34.81
CA LEU A 698 4.65 -14.02 -34.87
C LEU A 698 5.19 -13.43 -33.55
N LEU A 699 4.94 -14.11 -32.42
CA LEU A 699 5.46 -13.75 -31.10
C LEU A 699 6.47 -14.79 -30.56
N GLY A 700 6.92 -15.72 -31.42
CA GLY A 700 7.71 -16.88 -31.02
C GLY A 700 6.90 -17.96 -30.30
N GLU A 701 7.48 -19.16 -30.19
CA GLU A 701 6.84 -20.34 -29.59
C GLU A 701 6.34 -20.10 -28.15
N PRO A 702 5.14 -20.59 -27.76
CA PRO A 702 4.56 -20.39 -26.44
C PRO A 702 5.41 -20.90 -25.26
N LEU A 703 5.96 -19.97 -24.47
CA LEU A 703 6.86 -20.24 -23.33
C LEU A 703 6.09 -20.61 -22.05
N TRP A 704 5.43 -21.77 -22.02
CA TRP A 704 4.53 -22.20 -20.93
C TRP A 704 5.14 -22.24 -19.53
N GLN A 705 6.47 -22.27 -19.41
CA GLN A 705 7.20 -22.19 -18.15
C GLN A 705 7.19 -20.81 -17.46
N LEU A 706 6.64 -19.77 -18.10
CA LEU A 706 6.58 -18.41 -17.54
C LEU A 706 5.43 -18.22 -16.55
N GLY A 707 5.74 -18.38 -15.25
CA GLY A 707 4.85 -18.08 -14.12
C GLY A 707 4.83 -16.60 -13.73
N GLY A 708 5.51 -16.24 -12.64
CA GLY A 708 5.54 -14.88 -12.08
C GLY A 708 6.42 -14.78 -10.84
N ILE A 709 6.07 -13.89 -9.91
CA ILE A 709 6.80 -13.69 -8.66
C ILE A 709 6.55 -14.88 -7.71
N PRO A 710 7.60 -15.55 -7.19
CA PRO A 710 7.46 -16.66 -6.24
C PRO A 710 6.67 -16.27 -4.98
N GLU A 711 5.83 -17.18 -4.49
CA GLU A 711 4.89 -16.91 -3.38
C GLU A 711 5.57 -16.38 -2.11
N TRP A 712 6.79 -16.83 -1.80
CA TRP A 712 7.55 -16.39 -0.63
C TRP A 712 7.90 -14.89 -0.63
N ILE A 713 7.89 -14.23 -1.81
CA ILE A 713 7.99 -12.77 -1.95
C ILE A 713 6.61 -12.12 -1.85
N VAL A 714 5.56 -12.81 -2.31
CA VAL A 714 4.18 -12.31 -2.39
C VAL A 714 3.47 -12.33 -1.03
N TYR A 715 3.61 -13.38 -0.22
CA TYR A 715 3.00 -13.46 1.12
C TYR A 715 3.35 -12.25 2.01
N PRO A 716 4.62 -11.78 2.11
CA PRO A 716 4.95 -10.52 2.79
C PRO A 716 4.19 -9.28 2.27
N MET A 717 3.91 -9.20 0.96
CA MET A 717 3.16 -8.10 0.37
C MET A 717 1.68 -8.16 0.78
N GLU A 718 1.07 -9.35 0.78
CA GLU A 718 -0.30 -9.57 1.25
C GLU A 718 -0.49 -9.20 2.72
N ILE A 719 0.42 -9.65 3.58
CA ILE A 719 0.45 -9.30 5.01
C ILE A 719 0.57 -7.77 5.16
N GLY A 720 1.40 -7.12 4.33
CA GLY A 720 1.51 -5.67 4.26
C GLY A 720 0.20 -4.98 3.86
N PHE A 721 -0.49 -5.46 2.81
CA PHE A 721 -1.76 -4.90 2.34
C PHE A 721 -2.89 -5.06 3.37
N MET A 722 -3.02 -6.24 3.99
CA MET A 722 -3.99 -6.49 5.06
C MET A 722 -3.67 -5.66 6.32
N SER A 723 -2.39 -5.53 6.69
CA SER A 723 -1.96 -4.74 7.85
C SER A 723 -2.24 -3.25 7.67
N LEU A 724 -1.97 -2.70 6.47
CA LEU A 724 -2.32 -1.32 6.12
C LEU A 724 -3.85 -1.12 6.09
N GLY A 725 -4.60 -2.14 5.65
CA GLY A 725 -6.06 -2.18 5.75
C GLY A 725 -6.56 -2.09 7.19
N LEU A 726 -6.05 -2.94 8.09
CA LEU A 726 -6.37 -2.93 9.53
C LEU A 726 -6.05 -1.58 10.17
N LEU A 727 -4.85 -1.02 9.90
CA LEU A 727 -4.44 0.29 10.41
C LEU A 727 -5.37 1.41 9.93
N GLY A 728 -5.73 1.41 8.64
CA GLY A 728 -6.70 2.35 8.08
C GLY A 728 -8.08 2.22 8.71
N SER A 729 -8.53 0.99 8.98
CA SER A 729 -9.80 0.70 9.64
C SER A 729 -9.82 1.22 11.08
N TRP A 730 -8.76 0.98 11.86
CA TRP A 730 -8.61 1.52 13.20
C TRP A 730 -8.55 3.06 13.19
N LEU A 731 -7.81 3.70 12.28
CA LEU A 731 -7.74 5.16 12.18
C LEU A 731 -9.10 5.80 11.85
N VAL A 732 -9.89 5.21 10.95
CA VAL A 732 -11.25 5.67 10.63
C VAL A 732 -12.18 5.46 11.84
N ALA A 733 -12.15 4.29 12.48
CA ALA A 733 -12.98 4.01 13.66
C ALA A 733 -12.64 4.91 14.86
N TRP A 734 -11.35 5.20 15.08
CA TRP A 734 -10.89 6.13 16.11
C TRP A 734 -11.40 7.55 15.84
N SER A 735 -11.24 8.04 14.60
CA SER A 735 -11.67 9.38 14.21
C SER A 735 -13.18 9.58 14.39
N ILE A 736 -13.99 8.56 14.10
CA ILE A 736 -15.43 8.54 14.36
C ILE A 736 -15.71 8.57 15.87
N ALA A 737 -15.03 7.73 16.65
CA ALA A 737 -15.19 7.69 18.12
C ALA A 737 -14.78 9.00 18.82
N ASP A 738 -13.81 9.73 18.29
CA ASP A 738 -13.31 11.01 18.81
C ASP A 738 -14.22 12.19 18.41
N GLU A 739 -14.73 12.22 17.17
CA GLU A 739 -15.72 13.22 16.70
C GLU A 739 -17.05 13.10 17.46
N ASP A 740 -17.53 11.88 17.68
CA ASP A 740 -18.88 11.59 18.21
C ASP A 740 -18.94 11.40 19.72
N SER A 741 -17.92 10.79 20.32
CA SER A 741 -17.91 10.33 21.72
C SER A 741 -16.62 10.75 22.47
N PRO A 742 -16.20 12.03 22.46
CA PRO A 742 -14.93 12.48 23.04
C PRO A 742 -14.76 12.17 24.55
N ARG A 743 -15.87 11.96 25.28
CA ARG A 743 -15.86 11.54 26.70
C ARG A 743 -15.71 10.03 26.92
N ARG A 744 -15.85 9.20 25.87
CA ARG A 744 -15.81 7.73 25.93
C ARG A 744 -15.17 7.11 24.67
N VAL A 745 -14.20 7.79 24.06
CA VAL A 745 -13.56 7.39 22.78
C VAL A 745 -13.19 5.91 22.79
N TRP A 746 -12.46 5.45 23.81
CA TRP A 746 -12.09 4.04 23.98
C TRP A 746 -13.27 3.06 24.06
N GLY A 747 -14.35 3.43 24.77
CA GLY A 747 -15.53 2.56 24.90
C GLY A 747 -16.34 2.47 23.60
N SER A 748 -16.36 3.53 22.80
CA SER A 748 -16.97 3.50 21.46
C SER A 748 -16.06 2.87 20.40
N PHE A 749 -14.75 3.05 20.48
CA PHE A 749 -13.73 2.54 19.55
C PHE A 749 -13.43 1.05 19.72
N MET A 750 -13.16 0.59 20.95
CA MET A 750 -12.58 -0.74 21.18
C MET A 750 -13.41 -1.91 20.63
N PRO A 751 -14.77 -1.92 20.69
CA PRO A 751 -15.56 -3.00 20.09
C PRO A 751 -15.36 -3.12 18.58
N TRP A 752 -15.18 -2.00 17.88
CA TRP A 752 -14.83 -1.98 16.46
C TRP A 752 -13.37 -2.33 16.23
N ALA A 753 -12.45 -1.87 17.08
CA ALA A 753 -11.04 -2.25 16.98
C ALA A 753 -10.84 -3.78 17.05
N VAL A 754 -11.52 -4.43 18.00
CA VAL A 754 -11.58 -5.90 18.15
C VAL A 754 -12.25 -6.55 16.94
N LEU A 755 -13.37 -6.02 16.42
CA LEU A 755 -14.01 -6.55 15.22
C LEU A 755 -13.06 -6.52 14.00
N HIS A 756 -12.39 -5.40 13.72
CA HIS A 756 -11.43 -5.35 12.61
C HIS A 756 -10.26 -6.32 12.84
N LEU A 757 -9.81 -6.52 14.09
CA LEU A 757 -8.77 -7.50 14.41
C LEU A 757 -9.23 -8.94 14.15
N LEU A 758 -10.46 -9.29 14.52
CA LEU A 758 -11.04 -10.61 14.24
C LEU A 758 -11.11 -10.86 12.73
N LEU A 759 -11.66 -9.92 11.96
CA LEU A 759 -11.74 -10.03 10.49
C LEU A 759 -10.35 -10.08 9.84
N TYR A 760 -9.35 -9.39 10.40
CA TYR A 760 -7.95 -9.47 9.96
C TYR A 760 -7.33 -10.85 10.27
N VAL A 761 -7.55 -11.41 11.46
CA VAL A 761 -7.06 -12.75 11.82
C VAL A 761 -7.72 -13.84 10.97
N SER A 762 -9.03 -13.72 10.68
CA SER A 762 -9.72 -14.59 9.74
C SER A 762 -9.14 -14.48 8.32
N ALA A 763 -8.89 -13.27 7.82
CA ALA A 763 -8.26 -13.07 6.51
C ALA A 763 -6.85 -13.68 6.44
N MET A 764 -6.01 -13.40 7.45
CA MET A 764 -4.68 -13.98 7.58
C MET A 764 -4.72 -15.52 7.57
N TRP A 765 -5.65 -16.13 8.30
CA TRP A 765 -5.81 -17.58 8.30
C TRP A 765 -6.20 -18.11 6.90
N ILE A 766 -7.16 -17.45 6.22
CA ILE A 766 -7.56 -17.81 4.84
C ILE A 766 -6.38 -17.76 3.88
N MET A 767 -5.60 -16.67 3.84
CA MET A 767 -4.46 -16.54 2.91
C MET A 767 -3.30 -17.51 3.21
N THR A 768 -3.29 -18.14 4.40
CA THR A 768 -2.32 -19.21 4.75
C THR A 768 -2.83 -20.62 4.47
N GLN A 769 -4.05 -20.80 3.94
CA GLN A 769 -4.50 -22.11 3.47
C GLN A 769 -4.09 -22.33 2.01
N PRO A 770 -3.89 -23.58 1.56
CA PRO A 770 -3.71 -23.88 0.13
C PRO A 770 -4.88 -23.33 -0.70
N MET A 771 -4.55 -22.56 -1.73
CA MET A 771 -5.51 -21.79 -2.53
C MET A 771 -5.44 -22.20 -4.01
N ASP A 772 -6.58 -22.45 -4.63
CA ASP A 772 -6.64 -22.85 -6.04
C ASP A 772 -6.25 -21.70 -6.98
N MET A 773 -5.27 -21.94 -7.86
CA MET A 773 -4.73 -20.97 -8.80
C MET A 773 -5.59 -20.76 -10.05
N ARG A 774 -6.83 -20.32 -9.82
CA ARG A 774 -7.91 -20.13 -10.80
C ARG A 774 -7.45 -19.29 -12.02
N GLY A 775 -7.46 -19.91 -13.19
CA GLY A 775 -7.16 -19.26 -14.48
C GLY A 775 -5.70 -19.30 -14.93
N THR A 776 -4.79 -19.98 -14.23
CA THR A 776 -3.37 -20.15 -14.64
C THR A 776 -2.94 -21.62 -14.67
N PHE A 777 -1.75 -21.91 -15.22
CA PHE A 777 -1.14 -23.24 -15.21
C PHE A 777 -0.35 -23.58 -13.93
N LEU A 778 -0.42 -22.73 -12.90
CA LEU A 778 0.36 -22.88 -11.67
C LEU A 778 -0.30 -23.92 -10.75
N GLY A 779 -0.16 -25.19 -11.11
CA GLY A 779 -0.32 -26.34 -10.23
C GLY A 779 1.00 -27.12 -10.18
N GLY A 780 1.69 -27.04 -9.05
CA GLY A 780 3.02 -27.64 -8.83
C GLY A 780 3.60 -27.25 -7.49
#